data_AF-A0A161WC38-F1
#
_entry.id   AF-A0A161WC38-F1
#
_cell.length_a   1.000
_cell.length_b   1.000
_cell.length_c   1.000
_cell.angle_alpha   90.00
_cell.angle_beta   90.00
_cell.angle_gamma   90.00
#
_symmetry.space_group_name_H-M   'P 1'
#
loop_
_entity.id
_entity.type
_entity.pdbx_description
1 polymer ?
#
loop_
_entity_poly.entity_id
_entity_poly.type
_entity_poly.pdbx_seq_one_letter_code
_entity_poly.pdbx_strand_id
1 'polypeptide(L)'
;MNGNNTSPRIKRKAPPSPEGLRPHKQHRALNGKLSAGDNTPEVELEHGAFVEEEESDFEDAARLNSMFPIAQEPEAWQKTIENVVSNVVSIRFCQTCSFDTDAALTSEATGFVVDAQKGYILTNRHVVGAGPFWGYVVFDNHEEVDAYPVYRDPVHDFGILRFDPKAVKYMKLNALVLRPDLAKVGVEIRVVGNDAGEKLSILSGFISRLDRNAPEYGEGYSDFNTCYYQANAAASGGSSGSPVVNIDGFAVALQAGGRSDGASTDYFLPLDRPLRALECIRQGKPVTRGDIQCQFLLKPFDECRRLGLTPKEEAAAREAFPKDNNMLVAEIILPKGQSDQKIEEGDILIKVNGERVGQFIRLDDLLDSNVGKTIRLQLQRGGEDIEVDVDVGDLHQITPDRFVSVAGASFHSLSYQQARLYGVACQGVFVCEATGSFRFDSADNGWLIQTVDHKKTPDLETFIEVMKTIPDKSRVVVTYKHLRDLHTLNTTIIYVDRHWSAKMKMAVRNDETGLWDFTDLADPLPPKPPVARSASFIELENVKHKAIADLVRSFVHVNCTMPVKLDGFPKNRKWGMGLVIDAEKGLVVISRAIVPYDLCDVTITIADSIIVEGKVVFLHPLQNYAIVQYDPKLVNAPVQSARLSTDNITQGASTNFMGYNRIGKIVHATTTVTEVTAVAIPANSGAPRYRAINVDAITVDTSLSNQCGSGVLVADDGTVQALWLTYLGERSACSNRDEEYHLGLATPTLLPVVSQIQQGIVPKLRMLSVEFRAIAMAQARVMGVSDEWIRKVTEANKTHHQLFMVSKRTFERGEQSGALLEGDILLTLNGKVITKVSELDIMYSHEALDAVIVRDCEEIHIKAHTVAADDVETDHAISFCGAILHRPHHAVRQQISKLHSEVYVSARTRGSPSYQYGLAPTNFITHVNGKPTPDLETFLATVQGIPDNTYFRLKAVTFDSVPWVITMKKNEHYFPTMEWIKDPAEPCGWRRKTYEGGKVFEGEGPDGVLPVSEDTEMVEEPAASI
;
A
#
# COMPACT_ATOMS: atom_id res chain seq x y z
N MET A 1 -55.87 18.13 -16.94
CA MET A 1 -56.31 17.42 -15.72
C MET A 1 -55.16 16.52 -15.30
N ASN A 2 -54.27 17.05 -14.46
CA ASN A 2 -54.06 16.70 -13.04
C ASN A 2 -52.85 15.76 -12.94
N GLY A 3 -51.74 16.04 -12.25
CA GLY A 3 -51.28 17.17 -11.47
C GLY A 3 -49.87 16.80 -10.98
N ASN A 4 -48.87 17.64 -11.26
CA ASN A 4 -47.47 17.42 -10.90
C ASN A 4 -47.13 18.34 -9.72
N ASN A 5 -46.90 17.76 -8.54
CA ASN A 5 -46.39 18.46 -7.36
C ASN A 5 -44.96 17.96 -7.09
N THR A 6 -43.96 18.70 -7.57
CA THR A 6 -42.57 18.56 -7.10
C THR A 6 -42.26 19.75 -6.19
N SER A 7 -42.07 19.46 -4.91
CA SER A 7 -41.49 20.39 -3.94
C SER A 7 -39.96 20.23 -3.94
N PRO A 8 -39.18 21.32 -3.83
CA PRO A 8 -37.72 21.23 -3.81
C PRO A 8 -37.23 20.79 -2.42
N ARG A 9 -36.46 19.70 -2.39
CA ARG A 9 -35.80 19.19 -1.19
C ARG A 9 -34.68 20.16 -0.78
N ILE A 10 -34.86 20.83 0.34
CA ILE A 10 -33.88 21.73 0.97
C ILE A 10 -32.66 20.89 1.40
N LYS A 11 -31.46 21.22 0.88
CA LYS A 11 -30.19 20.70 1.39
C LYS A 11 -30.04 21.15 2.85
N ARG A 12 -30.06 20.21 3.80
CA ARG A 12 -29.66 20.47 5.19
C ARG A 12 -28.17 20.81 5.20
N LYS A 13 -27.83 22.00 5.69
CA LYS A 13 -26.46 22.34 6.10
C LYS A 13 -26.07 21.39 7.24
N ALA A 14 -24.92 20.72 7.10
CA ALA A 14 -24.26 20.07 8.22
C ALA A 14 -23.96 21.12 9.31
N PRO A 15 -24.10 20.78 10.61
CA PRO A 15 -23.74 21.69 11.69
C PRO A 15 -22.22 21.95 11.67
N PRO A 16 -21.76 23.16 12.04
CA PRO A 16 -20.34 23.43 12.16
C PRO A 16 -19.75 22.56 13.27
N SER A 17 -18.78 21.72 12.91
CA SER A 17 -17.95 20.96 13.84
C SER A 17 -17.19 21.92 14.77
N PRO A 18 -17.13 21.66 16.10
CA PRO A 18 -16.41 22.53 17.00
C PRO A 18 -14.89 22.44 16.73
N GLU A 19 -14.27 23.60 16.50
CA GLU A 19 -12.83 23.77 16.48
C GLU A 19 -12.21 23.27 17.79
N GLY A 20 -11.20 22.39 17.71
CA GLY A 20 -10.34 22.05 18.86
C GLY A 20 -10.33 20.59 19.31
N LEU A 21 -10.44 19.60 18.42
CA LEU A 21 -10.20 18.21 18.81
C LEU A 21 -8.69 17.95 19.00
N ARG A 22 -8.31 17.60 20.24
CA ARG A 22 -7.12 16.77 20.49
C ARG A 22 -7.24 15.50 19.63
N PRO A 23 -6.12 14.89 19.20
CA PRO A 23 -6.16 13.62 18.48
C PRO A 23 -7.03 12.60 19.23
N HIS A 24 -7.81 11.79 18.50
CA HIS A 24 -8.42 10.61 19.09
C HIS A 24 -7.30 9.80 19.76
N LYS A 25 -7.52 9.35 21.02
CA LYS A 25 -6.58 8.46 21.69
C LYS A 25 -6.29 7.30 20.75
N GLN A 26 -5.02 7.08 20.43
CA GLN A 26 -4.63 5.87 19.72
C GLN A 26 -4.80 4.70 20.70
N HIS A 27 -5.97 4.06 20.64
CA HIS A 27 -6.23 2.86 21.41
C HIS A 27 -5.32 1.73 20.90
N ARG A 28 -4.78 0.95 21.82
CA ARG A 28 -4.09 -0.30 21.49
C ARG A 28 -5.06 -1.20 20.73
N ALA A 29 -4.77 -1.48 19.46
CA ALA A 29 -5.39 -2.59 18.77
C ALA A 29 -4.88 -3.91 19.39
N LEU A 30 -5.78 -4.86 19.61
CA LEU A 30 -5.41 -6.25 19.86
C LEU A 30 -4.67 -6.77 18.61
N ASN A 31 -3.70 -7.67 18.81
CA ASN A 31 -2.88 -8.22 17.71
C ASN A 31 -3.79 -8.64 16.54
N GLY A 32 -3.47 -8.21 15.32
CA GLY A 32 -4.17 -8.63 14.11
C GLY A 32 -5.43 -7.85 13.71
N LYS A 33 -5.89 -6.84 14.47
CA LYS A 33 -6.98 -5.95 14.02
C LYS A 33 -6.47 -4.57 13.56
N LEU A 34 -7.13 -4.03 12.53
CA LEU A 34 -6.91 -2.74 11.89
C LEU A 34 -6.70 -1.63 12.92
N SER A 35 -5.65 -0.82 12.72
CA SER A 35 -5.40 0.35 13.55
C SER A 35 -6.22 1.49 12.98
N ALA A 36 -7.03 2.16 13.81
CA ALA A 36 -7.78 3.36 13.41
C ALA A 36 -6.89 4.53 12.92
N GLY A 37 -5.56 4.38 12.96
CA GLY A 37 -4.58 5.31 12.40
C GLY A 37 -3.87 4.80 11.13
N ASP A 38 -4.43 3.83 10.40
CA ASP A 38 -3.78 3.26 9.24
C ASP A 38 -3.57 4.34 8.13
N ASN A 39 -2.31 4.76 7.97
CA ASN A 39 -1.79 5.40 6.74
C ASN A 39 -1.65 4.37 5.60
N THR A 40 -2.49 3.35 5.63
CA THR A 40 -2.55 2.22 4.72
C THR A 40 -4.02 2.17 4.30
N PRO A 41 -4.37 2.62 3.08
CA PRO A 41 -5.76 2.52 2.61
C PRO A 41 -6.14 1.05 2.54
N GLU A 42 -7.34 0.69 2.99
CA GLU A 42 -7.92 -0.61 2.63
C GLU A 42 -8.00 -0.71 1.11
N VAL A 43 -7.62 -1.86 0.55
CA VAL A 43 -8.08 -2.21 -0.79
C VAL A 43 -9.59 -2.39 -0.64
N GLU A 44 -10.38 -1.60 -1.35
CA GLU A 44 -11.76 -1.99 -1.67
C GLU A 44 -11.68 -3.25 -2.54
N LEU A 45 -11.45 -4.41 -1.91
CA LEU A 45 -12.05 -5.64 -2.37
C LEU A 45 -13.54 -5.39 -2.20
N GLU A 46 -14.30 -5.27 -3.29
CA GLU A 46 -15.76 -5.07 -3.29
C GLU A 46 -16.46 -5.92 -2.21
N HIS A 47 -16.52 -5.41 -0.99
CA HIS A 47 -17.37 -5.90 0.08
C HIS A 47 -18.44 -4.83 0.18
N GLY A 48 -19.51 -5.08 -0.58
CA GLY A 48 -20.66 -4.20 -0.61
C GLY A 48 -21.19 -3.89 0.79
N ALA A 49 -21.50 -2.61 0.99
CA ALA A 49 -22.28 -2.00 2.06
C ALA A 49 -21.67 -1.99 3.48
N PHE A 50 -21.07 -0.84 3.80
CA PHE A 50 -20.93 -0.32 5.16
C PHE A 50 -22.28 -0.38 5.90
N VAL A 51 -22.33 -1.11 7.01
CA VAL A 51 -23.27 -0.86 8.10
C VAL A 51 -22.44 -0.32 9.26
N GLU A 52 -22.74 0.90 9.68
CA GLU A 52 -22.27 1.45 10.95
C GLU A 52 -22.73 0.50 12.07
N GLU A 53 -21.78 -0.16 12.74
CA GLU A 53 -22.08 -0.88 13.99
C GLU A 53 -22.40 0.16 15.08
N GLU A 54 -23.69 0.41 15.30
CA GLU A 54 -24.14 1.00 16.56
C GLU A 54 -23.83 0.01 17.69
N GLU A 55 -22.86 0.37 18.54
CA GLU A 55 -22.67 -0.22 19.87
C GLU A 55 -23.93 0.01 20.73
N SER A 56 -25.00 -0.78 20.54
CA SER A 56 -26.09 -0.84 21.52
C SER A 56 -26.96 -2.11 21.57
N ASP A 57 -26.81 -3.10 20.67
CA ASP A 57 -27.75 -4.25 20.63
C ASP A 57 -27.23 -5.58 21.22
N PHE A 58 -26.00 -5.66 21.73
CA PHE A 58 -25.45 -6.92 22.29
C PHE A 58 -26.05 -7.34 23.65
N GLU A 59 -26.78 -6.48 24.35
CA GLU A 59 -27.43 -6.85 25.62
C GLU A 59 -28.81 -7.49 25.45
N ASP A 60 -29.54 -7.24 24.35
CA ASP A 60 -30.91 -7.74 24.19
C ASP A 60 -31.00 -9.09 23.45
N ALA A 61 -30.02 -9.44 22.60
CA ALA A 61 -29.92 -10.79 22.01
C ALA A 61 -29.54 -11.86 23.05
N ALA A 62 -28.81 -11.48 24.10
CA ALA A 62 -28.47 -12.35 25.22
C ALA A 62 -29.67 -12.69 26.12
N ARG A 63 -30.75 -11.88 26.10
CA ARG A 63 -31.93 -12.09 26.94
C ARG A 63 -33.02 -12.96 26.31
N LEU A 64 -33.00 -13.18 25.00
CA LEU A 64 -34.00 -14.01 24.30
C LEU A 64 -33.58 -15.47 24.10
N ASN A 65 -32.32 -15.83 24.39
CA ASN A 65 -31.83 -17.22 24.31
C ASN A 65 -31.97 -18.04 25.61
N SER A 66 -32.65 -17.52 26.64
CA SER A 66 -32.73 -18.20 27.95
C SER A 66 -33.94 -19.12 28.15
N MET A 67 -34.63 -19.59 27.09
CA MET A 67 -35.80 -20.48 27.23
C MET A 67 -35.77 -21.77 26.39
N PHE A 68 -34.61 -22.21 25.90
CA PHE A 68 -34.45 -23.57 25.39
C PHE A 68 -33.60 -24.41 26.34
N PRO A 69 -33.98 -25.66 26.66
CA PRO A 69 -33.13 -26.54 27.44
C PRO A 69 -31.82 -26.70 26.69
N ILE A 70 -30.69 -26.39 27.34
CA ILE A 70 -29.37 -26.79 26.88
C ILE A 70 -29.42 -28.32 26.80
N ALA A 71 -29.57 -28.86 25.59
CA ALA A 71 -29.35 -30.27 25.37
C ALA A 71 -27.90 -30.52 25.75
N GLN A 72 -27.67 -31.34 26.78
CA GLN A 72 -26.33 -31.85 27.06
C GLN A 72 -25.80 -32.45 25.76
N GLU A 73 -24.66 -31.96 25.26
CA GLU A 73 -23.99 -32.62 24.14
C GLU A 73 -23.81 -34.09 24.51
N PRO A 74 -24.08 -35.03 23.58
CA PRO A 74 -23.80 -36.43 23.83
C PRO A 74 -22.35 -36.59 24.30
N GLU A 75 -22.11 -37.33 25.38
CA GLU A 75 -20.78 -37.60 25.96
C GLU A 75 -19.76 -38.06 24.89
N ALA A 76 -20.24 -38.68 23.82
CA ALA A 76 -19.47 -39.07 22.65
C ALA A 76 -18.83 -37.88 21.89
N TRP A 77 -19.57 -36.79 21.64
CA TRP A 77 -19.04 -35.61 20.94
C TRP A 77 -17.95 -34.92 21.75
N GLN A 78 -18.15 -34.76 23.07
CA GLN A 78 -17.15 -34.15 23.95
C GLN A 78 -15.81 -34.88 23.88
N LYS A 79 -15.83 -36.21 24.00
CA LYS A 79 -14.62 -37.04 23.91
C LYS A 79 -13.97 -36.97 22.52
N THR A 80 -14.76 -36.91 21.46
CA THR A 80 -14.24 -36.77 20.10
C THR A 80 -13.57 -35.41 19.91
N ILE A 81 -14.21 -34.33 20.35
CA ILE A 81 -13.68 -32.97 20.26
C ILE A 81 -12.37 -32.82 21.05
N GLU A 82 -12.28 -33.34 22.27
CA GLU A 82 -11.03 -33.33 23.05
C GLU A 82 -9.86 -33.94 22.28
N ASN A 83 -10.11 -35.04 21.56
CA ASN A 83 -9.08 -35.66 20.71
C ASN A 83 -8.79 -34.82 19.46
N VAL A 84 -9.82 -34.27 18.81
CA VAL A 84 -9.68 -33.50 17.56
C VAL A 84 -8.93 -32.20 17.79
N VAL A 85 -9.28 -31.44 18.83
CA VAL A 85 -8.68 -30.13 19.18
C VAL A 85 -7.16 -30.23 19.28
N SER A 86 -6.65 -31.31 19.87
CA SER A 86 -5.19 -31.54 20.00
C SER A 86 -4.45 -31.65 18.65
N ASN A 87 -5.17 -31.82 17.54
CA ASN A 87 -4.58 -31.90 16.20
C ASN A 87 -4.83 -30.65 15.36
N VAL A 88 -5.61 -29.69 15.86
CA VAL A 88 -5.91 -28.43 15.18
C VAL A 88 -4.88 -27.38 15.60
N VAL A 89 -4.44 -26.59 14.64
CA VAL A 89 -3.42 -25.55 14.84
C VAL A 89 -3.93 -24.21 14.28
N SER A 90 -3.53 -23.12 14.94
CA SER A 90 -3.65 -21.78 14.38
C SER A 90 -2.40 -21.50 13.54
N ILE A 91 -2.59 -21.08 12.30
CA ILE A 91 -1.50 -20.70 11.39
C ILE A 91 -1.43 -19.18 11.38
N ARG A 92 -0.27 -18.62 11.70
CA ARG A 92 0.01 -17.18 11.59
C ARG A 92 1.03 -16.95 10.51
N PHE A 93 0.67 -16.18 9.49
CA PHE A 93 1.48 -16.09 8.28
C PHE A 93 1.46 -14.71 7.63
N CYS A 94 2.49 -14.48 6.83
CA CYS A 94 2.65 -13.37 5.92
C CYS A 94 2.86 -13.89 4.50
N GLN A 95 2.14 -13.30 3.56
CA GLN A 95 2.47 -13.31 2.15
C GLN A 95 3.34 -12.08 1.89
N THR A 96 4.63 -12.26 1.64
CA THR A 96 5.62 -11.19 1.81
C THR A 96 5.63 -10.17 0.67
N CYS A 97 5.12 -10.54 -0.50
CA CYS A 97 4.92 -9.67 -1.65
C CYS A 97 3.69 -10.12 -2.44
N SER A 98 3.21 -9.27 -3.36
CA SER A 98 2.13 -9.66 -4.27
C SER A 98 2.63 -10.70 -5.27
N PHE A 99 1.80 -11.71 -5.57
CA PHE A 99 2.11 -12.77 -6.52
C PHE A 99 0.83 -13.42 -7.05
N ASP A 100 0.70 -13.50 -8.37
CA ASP A 100 -0.45 -14.07 -9.08
C ASP A 100 -1.80 -13.44 -8.68
N THR A 101 -2.64 -14.16 -7.94
CA THR A 101 -3.94 -13.71 -7.45
C THR A 101 -3.88 -13.05 -6.08
N ASP A 102 -2.73 -13.12 -5.42
CA ASP A 102 -2.60 -12.82 -3.99
C ASP A 102 -1.79 -11.54 -3.79
N ALA A 103 -2.31 -10.61 -2.98
CA ALA A 103 -1.60 -9.40 -2.59
C ALA A 103 -0.73 -9.66 -1.34
N ALA A 104 0.30 -8.82 -1.12
CA ALA A 104 1.05 -8.87 0.13
C ALA A 104 0.12 -8.63 1.35
N LEU A 105 0.05 -9.59 2.26
CA LEU A 105 -0.85 -9.54 3.40
C LEU A 105 -0.27 -10.25 4.62
N THR A 106 -0.82 -9.96 5.78
CA THR A 106 -0.63 -10.74 6.99
C THR A 106 -1.98 -11.20 7.48
N SER A 107 -2.09 -12.49 7.81
CA SER A 107 -3.33 -13.06 8.31
C SER A 107 -3.07 -14.23 9.26
N GLU A 108 -4.16 -14.76 9.77
CA GLU A 108 -4.21 -16.00 10.53
C GLU A 108 -5.32 -16.90 9.98
N ALA A 109 -5.11 -18.20 10.12
CA ALA A 109 -6.03 -19.21 9.64
C ALA A 109 -5.96 -20.47 10.51
N THR A 110 -6.71 -21.48 10.13
CA THR A 110 -6.70 -22.79 10.78
C THR A 110 -6.03 -23.83 9.88
N GLY A 111 -5.37 -24.80 10.49
CA GLY A 111 -5.01 -26.05 9.83
C GLY A 111 -5.10 -27.21 10.81
N PHE A 112 -4.83 -28.42 10.33
CA PHE A 112 -4.78 -29.58 11.21
C PHE A 112 -3.71 -30.59 10.79
N VAL A 113 -3.12 -31.23 11.79
CA VAL A 113 -2.06 -32.24 11.60
C VAL A 113 -2.65 -33.47 10.94
N VAL A 114 -2.12 -33.80 9.76
CA VAL A 114 -2.48 -35.00 8.99
C VAL A 114 -1.36 -36.05 9.04
N ASP A 115 -0.14 -35.68 9.41
CA ASP A 115 0.97 -36.62 9.66
C ASP A 115 1.85 -36.13 10.80
N ALA A 116 1.74 -36.75 11.97
CA ALA A 116 2.49 -36.36 13.17
C ALA A 116 3.98 -36.72 13.12
N GLN A 117 4.36 -37.74 12.34
CA GLN A 117 5.74 -38.22 12.28
C GLN A 117 6.59 -37.37 11.33
N LYS A 118 5.99 -36.98 10.20
CA LYS A 118 6.62 -36.11 9.20
C LYS A 118 6.33 -34.63 9.42
N GLY A 119 5.35 -34.32 10.27
CA GLY A 119 4.94 -32.96 10.61
C GLY A 119 4.16 -32.28 9.49
N TYR A 120 3.18 -32.94 8.88
CA TYR A 120 2.35 -32.35 7.83
C TYR A 120 1.03 -31.81 8.38
N ILE A 121 0.68 -30.60 7.94
CA ILE A 121 -0.57 -29.90 8.24
C ILE A 121 -1.32 -29.66 6.94
N LEU A 122 -2.61 -30.00 6.91
CA LEU A 122 -3.52 -29.65 5.82
C LEU A 122 -4.24 -28.34 6.16
N THR A 123 -4.35 -27.46 5.18
CA THR A 123 -5.08 -26.18 5.23
C THR A 123 -5.51 -25.77 3.82
N ASN A 124 -6.14 -24.61 3.65
CA ASN A 124 -6.52 -24.10 2.33
C ASN A 124 -5.32 -23.59 1.53
N ARG A 125 -5.46 -23.53 0.20
CA ARG A 125 -4.41 -23.01 -0.70
C ARG A 125 -4.22 -21.51 -0.44
N HIS A 126 -5.29 -20.74 -0.27
CA HIS A 126 -5.18 -19.30 -0.01
C HIS A 126 -4.46 -18.96 1.31
N VAL A 127 -4.42 -19.90 2.26
CA VAL A 127 -3.63 -19.78 3.50
C VAL A 127 -2.14 -20.00 3.22
N VAL A 128 -1.82 -21.03 2.43
CA VAL A 128 -0.43 -21.30 2.01
C VAL A 128 0.09 -20.21 1.04
N GLY A 129 -0.82 -19.57 0.29
CA GLY A 129 -0.56 -18.54 -0.71
C GLY A 129 0.11 -19.09 -1.97
N ALA A 130 -0.11 -18.45 -3.11
CA ALA A 130 0.59 -18.80 -4.36
C ALA A 130 2.07 -18.36 -4.35
N GLY A 131 2.37 -17.27 -3.65
CA GLY A 131 3.69 -16.63 -3.63
C GLY A 131 4.58 -16.98 -2.42
N PRO A 132 5.57 -16.10 -2.14
CA PRO A 132 6.39 -16.16 -0.94
C PRO A 132 5.60 -16.18 0.36
N PHE A 133 5.91 -17.17 1.21
CA PHE A 133 5.24 -17.41 2.48
C PHE A 133 6.26 -17.33 3.62
N TRP A 134 5.85 -16.71 4.72
CA TRP A 134 6.55 -16.77 5.99
C TRP A 134 5.55 -16.93 7.13
N GLY A 135 5.67 -17.97 7.94
CA GLY A 135 4.70 -18.21 9.00
C GLY A 135 5.11 -19.29 9.98
N TYR A 136 4.28 -19.43 11.00
CA TYR A 136 4.42 -20.41 12.07
C TYR A 136 3.04 -20.92 12.47
N VAL A 137 3.02 -22.08 13.13
CA VAL A 137 1.83 -22.69 13.70
C VAL A 137 1.87 -22.62 15.22
N VAL A 138 0.70 -22.41 15.82
CA VAL A 138 0.47 -22.41 17.26
C VAL A 138 -0.45 -23.58 17.58
N PHE A 139 0.04 -24.51 18.40
CA PHE A 139 -0.72 -25.66 18.89
C PHE A 139 -1.66 -25.28 20.05
N ASP A 140 -2.60 -26.17 20.39
CA ASP A 140 -3.54 -26.01 21.50
C ASP A 140 -2.85 -25.67 22.84
N ASN A 141 -1.68 -26.24 23.10
CA ASN A 141 -0.90 -25.92 24.29
C ASN A 141 -0.06 -24.63 24.20
N HIS A 142 -0.27 -23.82 23.15
CA HIS A 142 0.49 -22.61 22.81
C HIS A 142 1.98 -22.82 22.51
N GLU A 143 2.42 -24.05 22.19
CA GLU A 143 3.73 -24.23 21.57
C GLU A 143 3.71 -23.70 20.13
N GLU A 144 4.75 -22.97 19.78
CA GLU A 144 4.92 -22.35 18.47
C GLU A 144 6.02 -23.05 17.69
N VAL A 145 5.74 -23.37 16.42
CA VAL A 145 6.72 -24.01 15.52
C VAL A 145 6.63 -23.40 14.13
N ASP A 146 7.78 -23.20 13.49
CA ASP A 146 7.86 -22.70 12.13
C ASP A 146 7.18 -23.63 11.13
N ALA A 147 6.48 -23.03 10.17
CA ALA A 147 5.74 -23.75 9.15
C ALA A 147 6.25 -23.36 7.75
N TYR A 148 6.42 -24.36 6.91
CA TYR A 148 6.96 -24.22 5.56
C TYR A 148 6.03 -24.88 4.56
N PRO A 149 5.66 -24.19 3.47
CA PRO A 149 4.88 -24.80 2.41
C PRO A 149 5.62 -25.96 1.73
N VAL A 150 4.91 -27.07 1.54
CA VAL A 150 5.42 -28.25 0.82
C VAL A 150 4.61 -28.53 -0.44
N TYR A 151 3.32 -28.22 -0.42
CA TYR A 151 2.46 -28.37 -1.57
C TYR A 151 1.36 -27.32 -1.58
N ARG A 152 1.04 -26.84 -2.77
CA ARG A 152 -0.07 -25.96 -3.07
C ARG A 152 -0.72 -26.53 -4.31
N ASP A 153 -2.01 -26.73 -4.26
CA ASP A 153 -2.71 -27.22 -5.43
C ASP A 153 -2.86 -26.09 -6.47
N PRO A 154 -2.53 -26.30 -7.76
CA PRO A 154 -2.76 -25.31 -8.81
C PRO A 154 -4.19 -24.75 -8.94
N VAL A 155 -5.22 -25.53 -8.58
CA VAL A 155 -6.62 -25.22 -8.95
C VAL A 155 -7.58 -25.27 -7.77
N HIS A 156 -7.38 -26.19 -6.82
CA HIS A 156 -8.31 -26.44 -5.72
C HIS A 156 -7.79 -25.87 -4.41
N ASP A 157 -8.69 -25.43 -3.53
CA ASP A 157 -8.31 -24.61 -2.37
C ASP A 157 -7.73 -25.44 -1.22
N PHE A 158 -6.64 -26.17 -1.45
CA PHE A 158 -5.89 -26.86 -0.41
C PHE A 158 -4.38 -26.75 -0.61
N GLY A 159 -3.66 -26.81 0.51
CA GLY A 159 -2.22 -26.85 0.57
C GLY A 159 -1.73 -27.62 1.79
N ILE A 160 -0.47 -28.03 1.75
CA ILE A 160 0.18 -28.78 2.83
C ILE A 160 1.38 -27.98 3.32
N LEU A 161 1.39 -27.72 4.62
CA LEU A 161 2.51 -27.14 5.34
C LEU A 161 3.29 -28.25 6.06
N ARG A 162 4.57 -28.01 6.31
CA ARG A 162 5.45 -28.84 7.12
C ARG A 162 6.00 -28.06 8.30
N PHE A 163 5.99 -28.68 9.47
CA PHE A 163 6.68 -28.21 10.67
C PHE A 163 7.68 -29.27 11.15
N ASP A 164 8.60 -28.93 12.05
CA ASP A 164 9.48 -29.93 12.69
C ASP A 164 8.79 -30.53 13.93
N PRO A 165 8.39 -31.81 13.93
CA PRO A 165 7.77 -32.44 15.09
C PRO A 165 8.64 -32.41 16.34
N LYS A 166 9.97 -32.34 16.20
CA LYS A 166 10.91 -32.30 17.33
C LYS A 166 10.92 -30.94 18.04
N ALA A 167 10.40 -29.89 17.40
CA ALA A 167 10.28 -28.58 18.00
C ALA A 167 9.14 -28.53 19.04
N VAL A 168 8.15 -29.42 18.93
CA VAL A 168 7.08 -29.60 19.90
C VAL A 168 7.58 -30.50 21.05
N LYS A 169 7.61 -29.98 22.27
CA LYS A 169 8.28 -30.61 23.42
C LYS A 169 7.32 -31.08 24.50
N TYR A 170 6.20 -30.39 24.69
CA TYR A 170 5.32 -30.59 25.83
C TYR A 170 3.97 -31.21 25.46
N MET A 171 3.75 -31.46 24.18
CA MET A 171 2.54 -32.09 23.66
C MET A 171 2.84 -33.37 22.90
N LYS A 172 1.96 -34.36 23.06
CA LYS A 172 1.98 -35.54 22.19
C LYS A 172 1.25 -35.21 20.89
N LEU A 173 1.99 -35.24 19.78
CA LEU A 173 1.42 -35.08 18.45
C LEU A 173 0.63 -36.33 18.05
N ASN A 174 -0.60 -36.13 17.61
CA ASN A 174 -1.38 -37.10 16.86
C ASN A 174 -1.74 -36.49 15.49
N ALA A 175 -2.52 -37.22 14.69
CA ALA A 175 -2.97 -36.73 13.40
C ALA A 175 -4.42 -37.15 13.16
N LEU A 176 -5.18 -36.30 12.46
CA LEU A 176 -6.50 -36.65 11.97
C LEU A 176 -6.39 -37.51 10.72
N VAL A 177 -7.26 -38.51 10.63
CA VAL A 177 -7.36 -39.38 9.46
C VAL A 177 -8.39 -38.79 8.50
N LEU A 178 -7.98 -38.60 7.24
CA LEU A 178 -8.87 -38.15 6.18
C LEU A 178 -9.74 -39.33 5.70
N ARG A 179 -11.06 -39.15 5.71
CA ARG A 179 -12.07 -40.15 5.29
C ARG A 179 -13.15 -39.49 4.41
N PRO A 180 -12.81 -39.05 3.19
CA PRO A 180 -13.78 -38.48 2.26
C PRO A 180 -14.97 -39.42 1.98
N ASP A 181 -14.75 -40.74 2.04
CA ASP A 181 -15.77 -41.78 1.83
C ASP A 181 -16.93 -41.76 2.86
N LEU A 182 -16.73 -41.08 3.99
CA LEU A 182 -17.74 -40.92 5.04
C LEU A 182 -18.61 -39.68 4.87
N ALA A 183 -18.28 -38.76 3.96
CA ALA A 183 -19.10 -37.58 3.67
C ALA A 183 -20.42 -37.99 3.01
N LYS A 184 -21.55 -37.77 3.70
CA LYS A 184 -22.90 -38.11 3.24
C LYS A 184 -23.89 -37.04 3.67
N VAL A 185 -24.91 -36.79 2.84
CA VAL A 185 -26.02 -35.90 3.20
C VAL A 185 -26.69 -36.42 4.48
N GLY A 186 -26.91 -35.52 5.44
CA GLY A 186 -27.49 -35.81 6.76
C GLY A 186 -26.49 -36.25 7.83
N VAL A 187 -25.19 -36.34 7.52
CA VAL A 187 -24.15 -36.60 8.53
C VAL A 187 -24.01 -35.38 9.44
N GLU A 188 -24.10 -35.61 10.74
CA GLU A 188 -23.77 -34.62 11.76
C GLU A 188 -22.25 -34.40 11.78
N ILE A 189 -21.85 -33.15 11.78
CA ILE A 189 -20.46 -32.72 11.73
C ILE A 189 -20.14 -31.70 12.82
N ARG A 190 -18.84 -31.57 13.10
CA ARG A 190 -18.26 -30.44 13.84
C ARG A 190 -17.16 -29.79 13.00
N VAL A 191 -17.16 -28.47 12.93
CA VAL A 191 -16.05 -27.67 12.39
C VAL A 191 -15.26 -27.18 13.59
N VAL A 192 -13.97 -27.56 13.67
CA VAL A 192 -13.12 -27.22 14.82
C VAL A 192 -12.00 -26.33 14.33
N GLY A 193 -11.99 -25.07 14.74
CA GLY A 193 -10.98 -24.12 14.24
C GLY A 193 -10.92 -22.84 15.01
N ASN A 194 -9.98 -21.98 14.65
CA ASN A 194 -9.79 -20.69 15.29
C ASN A 194 -10.84 -19.69 14.78
N ASP A 195 -11.53 -18.99 15.69
CA ASP A 195 -12.44 -17.90 15.36
C ASP A 195 -11.75 -16.56 15.64
N ALA A 196 -11.25 -15.93 14.58
CA ALA A 196 -10.59 -14.62 14.63
C ALA A 196 -9.47 -14.44 15.69
N GLY A 197 -8.68 -15.48 15.98
CA GLY A 197 -7.44 -15.34 16.76
C GLY A 197 -7.58 -15.43 18.27
N GLU A 198 -8.81 -15.53 18.79
CA GLU A 198 -9.08 -15.43 20.23
C GLU A 198 -9.10 -16.80 20.93
N LYS A 199 -9.85 -17.79 20.38
CA LYS A 199 -9.96 -19.18 20.88
C LYS A 199 -10.39 -20.15 19.78
N LEU A 200 -10.14 -21.45 20.02
CA LEU A 200 -10.76 -22.55 19.27
C LEU A 200 -12.29 -22.50 19.42
N SER A 201 -12.98 -22.31 18.30
CA SER A 201 -14.42 -22.40 18.13
C SER A 201 -14.81 -23.76 17.57
N ILE A 202 -15.96 -24.26 18.03
CA ILE A 202 -16.52 -25.54 17.62
C ILE A 202 -17.93 -25.27 17.12
N LEU A 203 -18.13 -25.44 15.81
CA LEU A 203 -19.42 -25.21 15.16
C LEU A 203 -20.07 -26.55 14.84
N SER A 204 -21.36 -26.69 15.14
CA SER A 204 -22.15 -27.87 14.79
C SER A 204 -22.96 -27.64 13.52
N GLY A 205 -23.06 -28.67 12.69
CA GLY A 205 -23.90 -28.61 11.49
C GLY A 205 -24.19 -30.00 10.92
N PHE A 206 -24.89 -30.02 9.80
CA PHE A 206 -25.16 -31.22 9.01
C PHE A 206 -24.80 -30.96 7.54
N ILE A 207 -24.22 -31.95 6.88
CA ILE A 207 -24.00 -31.90 5.45
C ILE A 207 -25.37 -31.91 4.75
N SER A 208 -25.69 -30.87 4.01
CA SER A 208 -26.95 -30.72 3.29
C SER A 208 -26.83 -31.10 1.81
N ARG A 209 -25.64 -30.97 1.22
CA ARG A 209 -25.38 -31.26 -0.20
C ARG A 209 -23.93 -31.67 -0.45
N LEU A 210 -23.69 -32.47 -1.49
CA LEU A 210 -22.35 -32.93 -1.91
C LEU A 210 -22.00 -32.61 -3.38
N ASP A 211 -23.00 -32.25 -4.19
CA ASP A 211 -22.93 -32.15 -5.65
C ASP A 211 -23.14 -30.70 -6.13
N ARG A 212 -22.46 -29.75 -5.46
CA ARG A 212 -22.50 -28.33 -5.82
C ARG A 212 -21.28 -27.99 -6.67
N ASN A 213 -21.46 -27.20 -7.74
CA ASN A 213 -20.31 -26.60 -8.42
C ASN A 213 -19.52 -25.69 -7.46
N ALA A 214 -18.22 -25.53 -7.74
CA ALA A 214 -17.37 -24.60 -6.99
C ALA A 214 -17.98 -23.18 -6.95
N PRO A 215 -17.91 -22.49 -5.81
CA PRO A 215 -18.34 -21.10 -5.69
C PRO A 215 -17.43 -20.16 -6.50
N GLU A 216 -18.02 -19.10 -7.05
CA GLU A 216 -17.29 -18.00 -7.69
C GLU A 216 -17.22 -16.81 -6.73
N TYR A 217 -16.01 -16.35 -6.42
CA TYR A 217 -15.76 -15.30 -5.43
C TYR A 217 -15.50 -13.91 -6.03
N GLY A 218 -15.72 -13.75 -7.35
CA GLY A 218 -15.44 -12.52 -8.08
C GLY A 218 -14.01 -12.49 -8.62
N GLU A 219 -13.31 -11.39 -8.40
CA GLU A 219 -11.93 -11.24 -8.85
C GLU A 219 -10.92 -11.89 -7.92
N GLY A 220 -9.97 -12.63 -8.49
CA GLY A 220 -8.91 -13.33 -7.76
C GLY A 220 -9.00 -14.85 -7.90
N TYR A 221 -8.53 -15.56 -6.88
CA TYR A 221 -8.50 -17.01 -6.88
C TYR A 221 -9.92 -17.60 -6.79
N SER A 222 -10.21 -18.63 -7.58
CA SER A 222 -11.45 -19.41 -7.45
C SER A 222 -11.26 -20.84 -7.94
N ASP A 223 -11.78 -21.79 -7.16
CA ASP A 223 -11.82 -23.18 -7.55
C ASP A 223 -12.65 -23.40 -8.82
N PHE A 224 -12.28 -24.41 -9.60
CA PHE A 224 -13.07 -24.94 -10.71
C PHE A 224 -12.78 -26.41 -10.91
N ASN A 225 -13.57 -27.07 -11.74
CA ASN A 225 -13.47 -28.51 -11.98
C ASN A 225 -13.49 -29.33 -10.68
N THR A 226 -14.35 -28.95 -9.73
CA THR A 226 -14.56 -29.68 -8.48
C THR A 226 -15.97 -29.48 -7.95
N CYS A 227 -16.40 -30.43 -7.11
CA CYS A 227 -17.61 -30.29 -6.32
C CYS A 227 -17.29 -29.68 -4.97
N TYR A 228 -18.25 -28.94 -4.41
CA TYR A 228 -18.23 -28.47 -3.03
C TYR A 228 -19.35 -29.13 -2.23
N TYR A 229 -19.05 -29.41 -0.97
CA TYR A 229 -20.06 -29.81 0.00
C TYR A 229 -20.66 -28.56 0.63
N GLN A 230 -21.94 -28.64 0.96
CA GLN A 230 -22.65 -27.56 1.63
C GLN A 230 -23.15 -28.05 2.98
N ALA A 231 -23.06 -27.20 4.00
CA ALA A 231 -23.61 -27.48 5.32
C ALA A 231 -24.21 -26.23 5.94
N ASN A 232 -25.10 -26.46 6.92
CA ASN A 232 -25.59 -25.41 7.80
C ASN A 232 -24.66 -25.28 9.02
N ALA A 233 -23.54 -24.60 8.83
CA ALA A 233 -22.71 -24.13 9.92
C ALA A 233 -22.60 -22.60 9.81
N ALA A 234 -22.26 -21.94 10.93
CA ALA A 234 -22.15 -20.49 11.03
C ALA A 234 -20.67 -20.11 11.17
N ALA A 235 -19.85 -20.49 10.19
CA ALA A 235 -18.43 -20.20 10.23
C ALA A 235 -18.13 -18.73 9.94
N SER A 236 -17.09 -18.24 10.60
CA SER A 236 -16.61 -16.85 10.58
C SER A 236 -15.18 -16.77 10.03
N GLY A 237 -14.66 -15.55 9.88
CA GLY A 237 -13.27 -15.31 9.47
C GLY A 237 -12.25 -15.98 10.41
N GLY A 238 -11.23 -16.62 9.84
CA GLY A 238 -10.20 -17.39 10.58
C GLY A 238 -10.46 -18.91 10.64
N SER A 239 -11.69 -19.35 10.33
CA SER A 239 -12.06 -20.77 10.26
C SER A 239 -11.64 -21.47 8.96
N SER A 240 -11.14 -20.73 7.97
CA SER A 240 -10.57 -21.32 6.75
C SER A 240 -9.45 -22.30 7.10
N GLY A 241 -9.55 -23.51 6.54
CA GLY A 241 -8.61 -24.61 6.72
C GLY A 241 -8.95 -25.52 7.91
N SER A 242 -10.07 -25.26 8.59
CA SER A 242 -10.54 -26.12 9.70
C SER A 242 -10.93 -27.51 9.21
N PRO A 243 -10.62 -28.57 9.97
CA PRO A 243 -11.19 -29.88 9.72
C PRO A 243 -12.70 -29.89 9.99
N VAL A 244 -13.44 -30.47 9.06
CA VAL A 244 -14.84 -30.86 9.29
C VAL A 244 -14.84 -32.33 9.68
N VAL A 245 -15.23 -32.64 10.92
CA VAL A 245 -15.13 -34.00 11.48
C VAL A 245 -16.49 -34.64 11.74
N ASN A 246 -16.55 -35.97 11.63
CA ASN A 246 -17.70 -36.76 12.06
C ASN A 246 -17.60 -37.14 13.56
N ILE A 247 -18.63 -37.83 14.07
CA ILE A 247 -18.70 -38.28 15.49
C ILE A 247 -17.52 -39.16 15.91
N ASP A 248 -16.88 -39.86 14.97
CA ASP A 248 -15.72 -40.73 15.25
C ASP A 248 -14.39 -39.95 15.26
N GLY A 249 -14.40 -38.65 14.95
CA GLY A 249 -13.22 -37.80 14.86
C GLY A 249 -12.45 -37.91 13.55
N PHE A 250 -13.04 -38.50 12.51
CA PHE A 250 -12.45 -38.51 11.17
C PHE A 250 -12.76 -37.22 10.42
N ALA A 251 -11.76 -36.66 9.74
CA ALA A 251 -11.96 -35.51 8.87
C ALA A 251 -12.65 -35.98 7.58
N VAL A 252 -13.81 -35.39 7.26
CA VAL A 252 -14.65 -35.74 6.11
C VAL A 252 -14.67 -34.63 5.04
N ALA A 253 -14.36 -33.39 5.42
CA ALA A 253 -14.23 -32.25 4.52
C ALA A 253 -13.23 -31.21 5.06
N LEU A 254 -12.83 -30.26 4.23
CA LEU A 254 -12.00 -29.10 4.61
C LEU A 254 -12.85 -27.83 4.54
N GLN A 255 -12.91 -27.04 5.61
CA GLN A 255 -13.63 -25.77 5.57
C GLN A 255 -12.89 -24.78 4.67
N ALA A 256 -13.59 -24.19 3.68
CA ALA A 256 -13.01 -23.27 2.70
C ALA A 256 -13.61 -21.86 2.79
N GLY A 257 -14.91 -21.73 3.12
CA GLY A 257 -15.55 -20.44 3.31
C GLY A 257 -17.05 -20.54 3.58
N GLY A 258 -17.71 -19.39 3.69
CA GLY A 258 -19.17 -19.29 3.88
C GLY A 258 -19.75 -18.17 3.02
N ARG A 259 -21.09 -18.04 2.99
CA ARG A 259 -21.71 -16.86 2.36
C ARG A 259 -21.48 -15.62 3.22
N SER A 260 -21.09 -14.52 2.57
CA SER A 260 -20.85 -13.22 3.21
C SER A 260 -22.13 -12.44 3.59
N ASP A 261 -23.31 -12.90 3.17
CA ASP A 261 -24.60 -12.23 3.43
C ASP A 261 -25.26 -12.60 4.77
N GLY A 262 -24.51 -13.24 5.68
CA GLY A 262 -24.99 -13.64 7.01
C GLY A 262 -25.90 -14.89 7.01
N ALA A 263 -26.11 -15.54 5.87
CA ALA A 263 -26.78 -16.82 5.83
C ALA A 263 -25.89 -17.94 6.41
N SER A 264 -26.45 -18.83 7.24
CA SER A 264 -25.73 -19.99 7.81
C SER A 264 -25.50 -21.09 6.75
N THR A 265 -24.71 -20.79 5.72
CA THR A 265 -24.32 -21.72 4.66
C THR A 265 -22.81 -21.67 4.47
N ASP A 266 -22.18 -22.79 4.82
CA ASP A 266 -20.75 -23.01 4.66
C ASP A 266 -20.45 -23.94 3.49
N TYR A 267 -19.27 -23.74 2.90
CA TYR A 267 -18.75 -24.43 1.73
C TYR A 267 -17.49 -25.20 2.11
N PHE A 268 -17.55 -26.53 1.95
CA PHE A 268 -16.43 -27.41 2.25
C PHE A 268 -15.85 -28.05 1.00
N LEU A 269 -14.53 -28.10 0.94
CA LEU A 269 -13.78 -28.81 -0.09
C LEU A 269 -13.76 -30.33 0.21
N PRO A 270 -14.02 -31.20 -0.78
CA PRO A 270 -13.83 -32.64 -0.66
C PRO A 270 -12.38 -33.04 -0.35
N LEU A 271 -12.20 -34.12 0.41
CA LEU A 271 -10.86 -34.58 0.83
C LEU A 271 -10.20 -35.60 -0.11
N ASP A 272 -10.86 -36.03 -1.19
CA ASP A 272 -10.32 -37.03 -2.12
C ASP A 272 -8.96 -36.60 -2.71
N ARG A 273 -8.89 -35.37 -3.22
CA ARG A 273 -7.67 -34.79 -3.77
C ARG A 273 -6.61 -34.46 -2.71
N PRO A 274 -6.96 -33.80 -1.58
CA PRO A 274 -6.05 -33.66 -0.45
C PRO A 274 -5.43 -34.98 0.01
N LEU A 275 -6.22 -36.05 0.10
CA LEU A 275 -5.74 -37.38 0.49
C LEU A 275 -4.77 -37.97 -0.54
N ARG A 276 -5.10 -37.88 -1.84
CA ARG A 276 -4.20 -38.31 -2.92
C ARG A 276 -2.85 -37.58 -2.87
N ALA A 277 -2.89 -36.25 -2.74
CA ALA A 277 -1.68 -35.42 -2.67
C ALA A 277 -0.84 -35.77 -1.43
N LEU A 278 -1.48 -35.90 -0.27
CA LEU A 278 -0.82 -36.31 0.98
C LEU A 278 -0.11 -37.66 0.84
N GLU A 279 -0.74 -38.65 0.21
CA GLU A 279 -0.13 -39.96 -0.02
C GLU A 279 1.07 -39.92 -0.97
N CYS A 280 1.00 -39.13 -2.05
CA CYS A 280 2.15 -38.89 -2.91
C CYS A 280 3.33 -38.27 -2.14
N ILE A 281 3.07 -37.22 -1.35
CA ILE A 281 4.08 -36.53 -0.53
C ILE A 281 4.67 -37.48 0.52
N ARG A 282 3.83 -38.26 1.20
CA ARG A 282 4.28 -39.30 2.15
C ARG A 282 5.20 -40.32 1.50
N GLN A 283 4.98 -40.65 0.23
CA GLN A 283 5.79 -41.60 -0.51
C GLN A 283 7.01 -40.97 -1.21
N GLY A 284 7.19 -39.65 -1.11
CA GLY A 284 8.23 -38.92 -1.84
C GLY A 284 8.04 -38.95 -3.36
N LYS A 285 6.79 -39.10 -3.81
CA LYS A 285 6.41 -39.10 -5.23
C LYS A 285 5.88 -37.73 -5.64
N PRO A 286 6.10 -37.30 -6.89
CA PRO A 286 5.50 -36.07 -7.40
C PRO A 286 3.97 -36.16 -7.39
N VAL A 287 3.30 -35.07 -7.04
CA VAL A 287 1.84 -34.96 -7.12
C VAL A 287 1.47 -34.56 -8.55
N THR A 288 1.20 -35.55 -9.41
CA THR A 288 0.82 -35.27 -10.80
C THR A 288 -0.54 -34.59 -10.86
N ARG A 289 -0.66 -33.56 -11.70
CA ARG A 289 -1.86 -32.72 -11.86
C ARG A 289 -2.14 -32.48 -13.33
N GLY A 290 -3.09 -33.26 -13.87
CA GLY A 290 -3.46 -33.22 -15.28
C GLY A 290 -4.60 -32.25 -15.55
N ASP A 291 -4.51 -31.58 -16.69
CA ASP A 291 -5.59 -30.72 -17.19
C ASP A 291 -5.54 -30.60 -18.72
N ILE A 292 -6.66 -30.20 -19.30
CA ILE A 292 -6.81 -30.01 -20.75
C ILE A 292 -7.19 -28.56 -21.11
N GLN A 293 -7.05 -27.62 -20.17
CA GLN A 293 -7.46 -26.22 -20.25
C GLN A 293 -8.94 -26.03 -20.64
N CYS A 294 -9.79 -26.91 -20.07
CA CYS A 294 -11.24 -26.85 -20.20
C CYS A 294 -11.87 -26.86 -18.81
N GLN A 295 -12.70 -25.87 -18.52
CA GLN A 295 -13.56 -25.87 -17.35
C GLN A 295 -14.87 -26.57 -17.69
N PHE A 296 -15.24 -27.55 -16.88
CA PHE A 296 -16.54 -28.18 -16.89
C PHE A 296 -17.40 -27.67 -15.72
N LEU A 297 -18.71 -27.70 -15.91
CA LEU A 297 -19.72 -27.53 -14.86
C LEU A 297 -20.60 -28.77 -14.78
N LEU A 298 -21.06 -29.10 -13.57
CA LEU A 298 -22.16 -30.04 -13.39
C LEU A 298 -23.47 -29.35 -13.75
N LYS A 299 -24.13 -29.84 -14.80
CA LYS A 299 -25.45 -29.39 -15.22
C LYS A 299 -26.47 -30.52 -15.05
N PRO A 300 -27.69 -30.24 -14.56
CA PRO A 300 -28.71 -31.26 -14.40
C PRO A 300 -29.18 -31.81 -15.75
N PHE A 301 -29.75 -33.02 -15.76
CA PHE A 301 -30.18 -33.68 -16.99
C PHE A 301 -31.18 -32.87 -17.84
N ASP A 302 -32.04 -32.04 -17.24
CA ASP A 302 -32.96 -31.20 -18.00
C ASP A 302 -32.26 -30.12 -18.81
N GLU A 303 -31.18 -29.53 -18.27
CA GLU A 303 -30.33 -28.60 -19.00
C GLU A 303 -29.48 -29.31 -20.04
N CYS A 304 -28.88 -30.46 -19.69
CA CYS A 304 -28.12 -31.28 -20.62
C CYS A 304 -28.97 -31.67 -21.85
N ARG A 305 -30.24 -32.02 -21.67
CA ARG A 305 -31.17 -32.27 -22.79
C ARG A 305 -31.35 -31.06 -23.71
N ARG A 306 -31.40 -29.84 -23.16
CA ARG A 306 -31.50 -28.60 -23.96
C ARG A 306 -30.21 -28.33 -24.75
N LEU A 307 -29.07 -28.82 -24.27
CA LEU A 307 -27.77 -28.75 -24.95
C LEU A 307 -27.54 -29.89 -25.96
N GLY A 308 -28.45 -30.88 -26.01
CA GLY A 308 -28.39 -31.98 -26.97
C GLY A 308 -28.14 -33.36 -26.35
N LEU A 309 -28.31 -33.55 -25.03
CA LEU A 309 -28.22 -34.88 -24.44
C LEU A 309 -29.28 -35.82 -25.03
N THR A 310 -28.86 -36.90 -25.70
CA THR A 310 -29.81 -37.86 -26.29
C THR A 310 -30.43 -38.75 -25.20
N PRO A 311 -31.69 -39.18 -25.37
CA PRO A 311 -32.35 -40.07 -24.40
C PRO A 311 -31.59 -41.37 -24.15
N LYS A 312 -30.87 -41.88 -25.16
CA LYS A 312 -30.04 -43.08 -25.06
C LYS A 312 -28.86 -42.87 -24.12
N GLU A 313 -28.11 -41.78 -24.30
CA GLU A 313 -26.95 -41.49 -23.45
C GLU A 313 -27.36 -41.04 -22.04
N GLU A 314 -28.52 -40.37 -21.88
CA GLU A 314 -29.09 -40.10 -20.55
C GLU A 314 -29.47 -41.41 -19.84
N ALA A 315 -30.16 -42.34 -20.52
CA ALA A 315 -30.53 -43.63 -19.93
C ALA A 315 -29.30 -44.42 -19.47
N ALA A 316 -28.26 -44.47 -20.30
CA ALA A 316 -26.99 -45.10 -19.95
C ALA A 316 -26.26 -44.39 -18.81
N ALA A 317 -26.34 -43.06 -18.71
CA ALA A 317 -25.78 -42.29 -17.60
C ALA A 317 -26.47 -42.65 -16.27
N ARG A 318 -27.80 -42.68 -16.27
CA ARG A 318 -28.61 -43.01 -15.09
C ARG A 318 -28.44 -44.47 -14.64
N GLU A 319 -28.21 -45.38 -15.58
CA GLU A 319 -27.89 -46.77 -15.26
C GLU A 319 -26.50 -46.90 -14.61
N ALA A 320 -25.49 -46.21 -15.17
CA ALA A 320 -24.13 -46.22 -14.64
C ALA A 320 -24.01 -45.49 -13.29
N PHE A 321 -24.74 -44.39 -13.13
CA PHE A 321 -24.69 -43.51 -11.95
C PHE A 321 -26.10 -43.23 -11.38
N PRO A 322 -26.74 -44.22 -10.71
CA PRO A 322 -28.14 -44.11 -10.29
C PRO A 322 -28.46 -42.99 -9.28
N LYS A 323 -27.44 -42.46 -8.60
CA LYS A 323 -27.58 -41.39 -7.62
C LYS A 323 -27.37 -39.99 -8.21
N ASP A 324 -26.83 -39.92 -9.42
CA ASP A 324 -26.42 -38.67 -10.04
C ASP A 324 -27.57 -38.18 -10.93
N ASN A 325 -27.82 -36.88 -10.89
CA ASN A 325 -28.87 -36.23 -11.68
C ASN A 325 -28.30 -35.18 -12.64
N ASN A 326 -27.00 -35.27 -12.92
CA ASN A 326 -26.21 -34.28 -13.64
C ASN A 326 -25.18 -34.96 -14.55
N MET A 327 -24.59 -34.16 -15.44
CA MET A 327 -23.46 -34.52 -16.30
C MET A 327 -22.46 -33.36 -16.31
N LEU A 328 -21.22 -33.67 -16.68
CA LEU A 328 -20.17 -32.67 -16.90
C LEU A 328 -20.33 -32.03 -18.28
N VAL A 329 -20.41 -30.70 -18.32
CA VAL A 329 -20.59 -29.92 -19.54
C VAL A 329 -19.48 -28.88 -19.63
N ALA A 330 -18.84 -28.78 -20.80
CA ALA A 330 -17.79 -27.80 -21.05
C ALA A 330 -18.38 -26.38 -21.03
N GLU A 331 -17.77 -25.48 -20.25
CA GLU A 331 -18.23 -24.11 -20.06
C GLU A 331 -17.20 -23.10 -20.57
N ILE A 332 -15.92 -23.27 -20.23
CA ILE A 332 -14.84 -22.38 -20.68
C ILE A 332 -13.75 -23.24 -21.32
N ILE A 333 -13.34 -22.89 -22.54
CA ILE A 333 -12.21 -23.48 -23.24
C ILE A 333 -11.18 -22.38 -23.47
N LEU A 334 -9.95 -22.57 -22.97
CA LEU A 334 -8.95 -21.53 -23.17
C LEU A 334 -8.37 -21.59 -24.59
N PRO A 335 -8.28 -20.44 -25.28
CA PRO A 335 -7.67 -20.39 -26.59
C PRO A 335 -6.18 -20.79 -26.51
N LYS A 336 -5.70 -21.49 -27.53
CA LYS A 336 -4.38 -22.14 -27.60
C LYS A 336 -4.11 -23.20 -26.53
N GLY A 337 -5.10 -23.56 -25.71
CA GLY A 337 -5.03 -24.68 -24.77
C GLY A 337 -5.16 -26.03 -25.47
N GLN A 338 -5.00 -27.13 -24.72
CA GLN A 338 -5.02 -28.48 -25.30
C GLN A 338 -6.40 -28.86 -25.87
N SER A 339 -7.48 -28.28 -25.33
CA SER A 339 -8.86 -28.46 -25.79
C SER A 339 -9.29 -27.46 -26.87
N ASP A 340 -8.49 -26.42 -27.15
CA ASP A 340 -8.82 -25.40 -28.14
C ASP A 340 -9.08 -26.05 -29.52
N GLN A 341 -10.16 -25.61 -30.18
CA GLN A 341 -10.65 -26.15 -31.47
C GLN A 341 -11.03 -27.63 -31.47
N LYS A 342 -10.98 -28.33 -30.32
CA LYS A 342 -11.38 -29.73 -30.17
C LYS A 342 -12.69 -29.87 -29.40
N ILE A 343 -12.83 -29.11 -28.32
CA ILE A 343 -14.03 -29.03 -27.49
C ILE A 343 -14.70 -27.68 -27.71
N GLU A 344 -16.03 -27.65 -27.69
CA GLU A 344 -16.85 -26.43 -27.80
C GLU A 344 -17.68 -26.24 -26.52
N GLU A 345 -18.01 -24.99 -26.21
CA GLU A 345 -18.90 -24.67 -25.08
C GLU A 345 -20.25 -25.36 -25.25
N GLY A 346 -20.72 -26.03 -24.20
CA GLY A 346 -21.95 -26.83 -24.21
C GLY A 346 -21.74 -28.31 -24.54
N ASP A 347 -20.54 -28.75 -24.92
CA ASP A 347 -20.23 -30.16 -25.11
C ASP A 347 -20.42 -30.96 -23.80
N ILE A 348 -21.14 -32.07 -23.90
CA ILE A 348 -21.42 -32.94 -22.75
C ILE A 348 -20.42 -34.10 -22.73
N LEU A 349 -19.64 -34.23 -21.66
CA LEU A 349 -18.66 -35.31 -21.53
C LEU A 349 -19.36 -36.64 -21.22
N ILE A 350 -19.17 -37.64 -22.09
CA ILE A 350 -19.76 -38.98 -21.93
C ILE A 350 -18.72 -39.99 -21.43
N LYS A 351 -17.56 -40.06 -22.11
CA LYS A 351 -16.49 -41.01 -21.78
C LYS A 351 -15.10 -40.42 -21.93
N VAL A 352 -14.16 -41.00 -21.18
CA VAL A 352 -12.72 -40.76 -21.29
C VAL A 352 -12.04 -42.12 -21.42
N ASN A 353 -11.25 -42.33 -22.48
CA ASN A 353 -10.59 -43.60 -22.81
C ASN A 353 -11.55 -44.81 -22.82
N GLY A 354 -12.80 -44.59 -23.25
CA GLY A 354 -13.85 -45.62 -23.29
C GLY A 354 -14.53 -45.89 -21.94
N GLU A 355 -14.09 -45.27 -20.85
CA GLU A 355 -14.72 -45.33 -19.54
C GLU A 355 -15.75 -44.20 -19.37
N ARG A 356 -16.93 -44.50 -18.85
CA ARG A 356 -17.99 -43.50 -18.63
C ARG A 356 -17.64 -42.61 -17.44
N VAL A 357 -17.80 -41.30 -17.57
CA VAL A 357 -17.46 -40.32 -16.54
C VAL A 357 -18.65 -39.39 -16.30
N GLY A 358 -19.05 -39.23 -15.04
CA GLY A 358 -20.15 -38.32 -14.64
C GLY A 358 -19.80 -37.33 -13.54
N GLN A 359 -18.64 -37.48 -12.89
CA GLN A 359 -18.22 -36.69 -11.73
C GLN A 359 -16.76 -36.26 -11.85
N PHE A 360 -16.41 -35.14 -11.22
CA PHE A 360 -15.05 -34.56 -11.25
C PHE A 360 -13.99 -35.52 -10.70
N ILE A 361 -14.22 -36.16 -9.55
CA ILE A 361 -13.23 -37.04 -8.89
C ILE A 361 -12.68 -38.08 -9.88
N ARG A 362 -13.54 -38.71 -10.68
CA ARG A 362 -13.10 -39.71 -11.65
C ARG A 362 -12.43 -39.11 -12.88
N LEU A 363 -12.91 -37.95 -13.34
CA LEU A 363 -12.26 -37.20 -14.42
C LEU A 363 -10.82 -36.85 -14.02
N ASP A 364 -10.66 -36.33 -12.80
CA ASP A 364 -9.40 -35.91 -12.22
C ASP A 364 -8.38 -37.06 -12.15
N ASP A 365 -8.80 -38.23 -11.65
CA ASP A 365 -7.95 -39.43 -11.62
C ASP A 365 -7.44 -39.81 -13.01
N LEU A 366 -8.30 -39.72 -14.03
CA LEU A 366 -7.97 -40.05 -15.41
C LEU A 366 -7.02 -39.02 -16.02
N LEU A 367 -7.21 -37.72 -15.74
CA LEU A 367 -6.28 -36.67 -16.18
C LEU A 367 -4.93 -36.80 -15.47
N ASP A 368 -4.92 -36.89 -14.14
CA ASP A 368 -3.71 -36.96 -13.32
C ASP A 368 -2.83 -38.19 -13.63
N SER A 369 -3.43 -39.30 -14.05
CA SER A 369 -2.72 -40.53 -14.44
C SER A 369 -2.17 -40.50 -15.88
N ASN A 370 -2.60 -39.52 -16.68
CA ASN A 370 -2.26 -39.38 -18.09
C ASN A 370 -1.54 -38.06 -18.42
N VAL A 371 -1.02 -37.33 -17.44
CA VAL A 371 -0.15 -36.16 -17.67
C VAL A 371 0.95 -36.48 -18.69
N GLY A 372 1.05 -35.65 -19.73
CA GLY A 372 1.98 -35.82 -20.84
C GLY A 372 1.57 -36.86 -21.89
N LYS A 373 0.36 -37.43 -21.79
CA LYS A 373 -0.20 -38.40 -22.74
C LYS A 373 -1.48 -37.87 -23.38
N THR A 374 -1.88 -38.50 -24.48
CA THR A 374 -3.15 -38.24 -25.14
C THR A 374 -4.25 -39.13 -24.55
N ILE A 375 -5.42 -38.54 -24.32
CA ILE A 375 -6.66 -39.24 -23.95
C ILE A 375 -7.71 -39.06 -25.03
N ARG A 376 -8.60 -40.04 -25.16
CA ARG A 376 -9.75 -39.98 -26.07
C ARG A 376 -11.00 -39.60 -25.30
N LEU A 377 -11.60 -38.47 -25.67
CA LEU A 377 -12.88 -38.03 -25.14
C LEU A 377 -14.00 -38.42 -26.10
N GLN A 378 -15.09 -38.96 -25.55
CA GLN A 378 -16.37 -39.09 -26.23
C GLN A 378 -17.31 -38.03 -25.66
N LEU A 379 -17.76 -37.11 -26.51
CA LEU A 379 -18.61 -35.97 -26.19
C LEU A 379 -19.96 -36.09 -26.91
N GLN A 380 -20.95 -35.33 -26.45
CA GLN A 380 -22.19 -35.11 -27.19
C GLN A 380 -22.39 -33.63 -27.47
N ARG A 381 -22.44 -33.29 -28.75
CA ARG A 381 -22.57 -31.92 -29.27
C ARG A 381 -23.85 -31.82 -30.07
N GLY A 382 -24.86 -31.09 -29.57
CA GLY A 382 -26.13 -30.90 -30.30
C GLY A 382 -26.86 -32.20 -30.66
N GLY A 383 -26.65 -33.29 -29.92
CA GLY A 383 -27.24 -34.61 -30.19
C GLY A 383 -26.37 -35.58 -30.99
N GLU A 384 -25.20 -35.15 -31.46
CA GLU A 384 -24.25 -35.99 -32.19
C GLU A 384 -23.10 -36.46 -31.29
N ASP A 385 -22.68 -37.71 -31.45
CA ASP A 385 -21.52 -38.26 -30.75
C ASP A 385 -20.23 -37.80 -31.44
N ILE A 386 -19.37 -37.12 -30.70
CA ILE A 386 -18.09 -36.60 -31.17
C ILE A 386 -16.96 -37.31 -30.42
N GLU A 387 -15.96 -37.81 -31.13
CA GLU A 387 -14.73 -38.33 -30.52
C GLU A 387 -13.56 -37.40 -30.82
N VAL A 388 -12.82 -37.01 -29.79
CA VAL A 388 -11.63 -36.16 -29.91
C VAL A 388 -10.47 -36.71 -29.10
N ASP A 389 -9.27 -36.62 -29.67
CA ASP A 389 -8.03 -36.96 -28.99
C ASP A 389 -7.39 -35.66 -28.44
N VAL A 390 -7.21 -35.60 -27.12
CA VAL A 390 -6.75 -34.41 -26.38
C VAL A 390 -5.51 -34.75 -25.58
N ASP A 391 -4.49 -33.90 -25.64
CA ASP A 391 -3.28 -34.08 -24.86
C ASP A 391 -3.50 -33.55 -23.44
N VAL A 392 -3.07 -34.30 -22.43
CA VAL A 392 -3.18 -33.88 -21.04
C VAL A 392 -1.90 -33.12 -20.65
N GLY A 393 -2.07 -31.84 -20.35
CA GLY A 393 -1.00 -30.98 -19.85
C GLY A 393 -0.73 -31.19 -18.36
N ASP A 394 0.38 -30.59 -17.89
CA ASP A 394 0.72 -30.54 -16.47
C ASP A 394 0.38 -29.16 -15.91
N LEU A 395 -0.56 -29.11 -14.95
CA LEU A 395 -0.99 -27.87 -14.31
C LEU A 395 0.16 -27.14 -13.61
N HIS A 396 1.17 -27.86 -13.12
CA HIS A 396 2.31 -27.22 -12.46
C HIS A 396 3.17 -26.42 -13.44
N GLN A 397 3.15 -26.73 -14.74
CA GLN A 397 3.92 -26.00 -15.75
C GLN A 397 3.27 -24.68 -16.20
N ILE A 398 1.95 -24.56 -16.02
CA ILE A 398 1.17 -23.35 -16.35
C ILE A 398 0.74 -22.57 -15.10
N THR A 399 1.22 -23.00 -13.93
CA THR A 399 1.10 -22.28 -12.66
C THR A 399 2.43 -21.59 -12.38
N PRO A 400 2.45 -20.26 -12.17
CA PRO A 400 3.69 -19.56 -11.91
C PRO A 400 4.40 -20.09 -10.66
N ASP A 401 5.70 -20.37 -10.80
CA ASP A 401 6.60 -20.85 -9.75
C ASP A 401 7.82 -19.93 -9.58
N ARG A 402 7.87 -18.83 -10.33
CA ARG A 402 8.93 -17.85 -10.32
C ARG A 402 8.42 -16.47 -10.75
N PHE A 403 9.10 -15.43 -10.30
CA PHE A 403 8.88 -14.06 -10.77
C PHE A 403 10.20 -13.32 -10.90
N VAL A 404 10.23 -12.31 -11.76
CA VAL A 404 11.36 -11.39 -11.89
C VAL A 404 10.99 -10.03 -11.33
N SER A 405 11.88 -9.44 -10.54
CA SER A 405 11.78 -8.07 -10.05
C SER A 405 12.79 -7.19 -10.77
N VAL A 406 12.31 -6.08 -11.36
CA VAL A 406 13.14 -5.11 -12.08
C VAL A 406 12.49 -3.73 -12.07
N ALA A 407 13.29 -2.69 -11.85
CA ALA A 407 12.86 -1.29 -11.83
C ALA A 407 11.66 -1.02 -10.89
N GLY A 408 11.69 -1.67 -9.73
CA GLY A 408 10.68 -1.52 -8.70
C GLY A 408 9.36 -2.25 -8.93
N ALA A 409 9.22 -3.09 -9.97
CA ALA A 409 8.03 -3.90 -10.24
C ALA A 409 8.34 -5.40 -10.33
N SER A 410 7.31 -6.25 -10.21
CA SER A 410 7.42 -7.71 -10.24
C SER A 410 6.55 -8.35 -11.33
N PHE A 411 7.11 -9.33 -12.05
CA PHE A 411 6.50 -9.95 -13.24
C PHE A 411 6.61 -11.47 -13.21
N HIS A 412 5.57 -12.17 -13.66
CA HIS A 412 5.61 -13.62 -13.92
C HIS A 412 4.83 -13.97 -15.19
N SER A 413 4.90 -15.23 -15.60
CA SER A 413 4.06 -15.73 -16.71
C SER A 413 2.58 -15.70 -16.32
N LEU A 414 1.67 -15.34 -17.22
CA LEU A 414 0.23 -15.36 -16.94
C LEU A 414 -0.21 -16.75 -16.43
N SER A 415 -0.86 -16.80 -15.26
CA SER A 415 -1.30 -18.04 -14.64
C SER A 415 -2.57 -18.60 -15.25
N TYR A 416 -2.79 -19.91 -15.06
CA TYR A 416 -4.05 -20.53 -15.48
C TYR A 416 -5.27 -19.97 -14.74
N GLN A 417 -5.14 -19.58 -13.47
CA GLN A 417 -6.22 -18.94 -12.70
C GLN A 417 -6.69 -17.65 -13.36
N GLN A 418 -5.74 -16.74 -13.64
CA GLN A 418 -6.02 -15.47 -14.32
C GLN A 418 -6.49 -15.70 -15.77
N ALA A 419 -5.84 -16.60 -16.50
CA ALA A 419 -6.21 -16.91 -17.88
C ALA A 419 -7.64 -17.46 -17.99
N ARG A 420 -8.04 -18.33 -17.05
CA ARG A 420 -9.39 -18.89 -16.95
C ARG A 420 -10.42 -17.83 -16.65
N LEU A 421 -10.16 -16.97 -15.65
CA LEU A 421 -11.10 -15.93 -15.23
C LEU A 421 -11.50 -15.00 -16.38
N TYR A 422 -10.54 -14.66 -17.25
CA TYR A 422 -10.76 -13.74 -18.37
C TYR A 422 -10.98 -14.44 -19.72
N GLY A 423 -10.95 -15.78 -19.79
CA GLY A 423 -11.12 -16.53 -21.03
C GLY A 423 -10.01 -16.30 -22.07
N VAL A 424 -8.76 -16.16 -21.60
CA VAL A 424 -7.59 -15.83 -22.44
C VAL A 424 -6.61 -16.99 -22.49
N ALA A 425 -5.67 -16.96 -23.44
CA ALA A 425 -4.63 -17.97 -23.53
C ALA A 425 -3.65 -17.84 -22.36
N CYS A 426 -3.22 -18.96 -21.76
CA CYS A 426 -2.28 -19.01 -20.64
C CYS A 426 -0.82 -18.70 -21.09
N GLN A 427 -0.59 -17.48 -21.56
CA GLN A 427 0.68 -16.99 -22.12
C GLN A 427 0.81 -15.47 -21.94
N GLY A 428 2.04 -14.97 -21.91
CA GLY A 428 2.34 -13.54 -21.76
C GLY A 428 2.97 -13.20 -20.41
N VAL A 429 3.38 -11.94 -20.28
CA VAL A 429 4.07 -11.40 -19.10
C VAL A 429 3.08 -10.60 -18.27
N PHE A 430 2.68 -11.18 -17.14
CA PHE A 430 1.76 -10.59 -16.19
C PHE A 430 2.51 -9.71 -15.18
N VAL A 431 1.97 -8.52 -14.94
CA VAL A 431 2.46 -7.60 -13.90
C VAL A 431 1.67 -7.88 -12.62
N CYS A 432 2.28 -8.63 -11.70
CA CYS A 432 1.67 -8.92 -10.40
C CYS A 432 1.84 -7.79 -9.38
N GLU A 433 2.84 -6.92 -9.59
CA GLU A 433 3.04 -5.73 -8.76
C GLU A 433 3.45 -4.56 -9.65
N ALA A 434 2.51 -3.64 -9.89
CA ALA A 434 2.70 -2.45 -10.74
C ALA A 434 3.24 -1.27 -9.92
N THR A 435 4.47 -1.40 -9.43
CA THR A 435 5.19 -0.42 -8.62
C THR A 435 6.41 0.16 -9.35
N GLY A 436 7.07 1.15 -8.76
CA GLY A 436 8.26 1.80 -9.34
C GLY A 436 8.03 2.36 -10.75
N SER A 437 8.91 1.99 -11.69
CA SER A 437 8.87 2.46 -13.09
C SER A 437 7.65 1.98 -13.87
N PHE A 438 7.04 0.86 -13.48
CA PHE A 438 5.91 0.25 -14.20
C PHE A 438 4.55 0.57 -13.57
N ARG A 439 4.50 1.62 -12.74
CA ARG A 439 3.23 2.18 -12.29
C ARG A 439 2.54 2.90 -13.46
N PHE A 440 1.49 2.29 -13.98
CA PHE A 440 0.67 2.84 -15.06
C PHE A 440 -0.36 3.85 -14.53
N ASP A 441 -1.08 4.49 -15.45
CA ASP A 441 -1.99 5.61 -15.12
C ASP A 441 -3.20 5.19 -14.28
N SER A 442 -3.55 3.90 -14.23
CA SER A 442 -4.49 3.35 -13.24
C SER A 442 -3.82 2.35 -12.31
N ALA A 443 -4.30 2.31 -11.06
CA ALA A 443 -3.85 1.39 -10.03
C ALA A 443 -4.44 -0.02 -10.19
N ASP A 444 -5.05 -0.32 -11.35
CA ASP A 444 -5.68 -1.60 -11.60
C ASP A 444 -4.63 -2.71 -11.62
N ASN A 445 -5.00 -3.89 -11.13
CA ASN A 445 -4.20 -5.11 -11.29
C ASN A 445 -4.65 -5.83 -12.55
N GLY A 446 -3.76 -6.60 -13.19
CA GLY A 446 -4.14 -7.40 -14.37
C GLY A 446 -3.53 -6.95 -15.69
N TRP A 447 -2.36 -6.31 -15.65
CA TRP A 447 -1.66 -5.87 -16.86
C TRP A 447 -0.83 -6.97 -17.51
N LEU A 448 -0.90 -7.02 -18.84
CA LEU A 448 -0.05 -7.85 -19.68
C LEU A 448 0.88 -6.99 -20.53
N ILE A 449 2.19 -7.13 -20.33
CA ILE A 449 3.19 -6.44 -21.13
C ILE A 449 3.23 -7.03 -22.54
N GLN A 450 3.10 -6.19 -23.56
CA GLN A 450 3.15 -6.58 -24.98
C GLN A 450 4.51 -6.28 -25.60
N THR A 451 5.02 -5.07 -25.34
CA THR A 451 6.34 -4.64 -25.80
C THR A 451 7.04 -3.77 -24.76
N VAL A 452 8.37 -3.85 -24.75
CA VAL A 452 9.24 -2.93 -24.02
C VAL A 452 10.29 -2.41 -24.99
N ASP A 453 10.45 -1.09 -25.07
CA ASP A 453 11.39 -0.43 -25.98
C ASP A 453 11.25 -0.92 -27.44
N HIS A 454 9.99 -0.99 -27.90
CA HIS A 454 9.61 -1.48 -29.22
C HIS A 454 9.94 -2.96 -29.53
N LYS A 455 10.44 -3.73 -28.56
CA LYS A 455 10.67 -5.18 -28.68
C LYS A 455 9.50 -5.96 -28.08
N LYS A 456 9.02 -6.99 -28.78
CA LYS A 456 7.94 -7.85 -28.29
C LYS A 456 8.40 -8.71 -27.12
N THR A 457 7.51 -8.91 -26.15
CA THR A 457 7.76 -9.72 -24.95
C THR A 457 6.67 -10.79 -24.79
N PRO A 458 6.67 -11.84 -25.63
CA PRO A 458 5.63 -12.88 -25.61
C PRO A 458 5.66 -13.76 -24.37
N ASP A 459 6.81 -13.82 -23.68
CA ASP A 459 7.07 -14.66 -22.52
C ASP A 459 8.06 -13.97 -21.57
N LEU A 460 8.18 -14.52 -20.36
CA LEU A 460 9.00 -13.98 -19.28
C LEU A 460 10.49 -13.97 -19.65
N GLU A 461 10.99 -15.01 -20.31
CA GLU A 461 12.36 -15.12 -20.82
C GLU A 461 12.72 -13.95 -21.73
N THR A 462 11.89 -13.68 -22.72
CA THR A 462 12.12 -12.61 -23.69
C THR A 462 12.05 -11.26 -23.01
N PHE A 463 11.12 -11.06 -22.08
CA PHE A 463 11.06 -9.85 -21.25
C PHE A 463 12.36 -9.63 -20.47
N ILE A 464 12.89 -10.68 -19.84
CA ILE A 464 14.15 -10.63 -19.09
C ILE A 464 15.29 -10.15 -19.99
N GLU A 465 15.45 -10.78 -21.15
CA GLU A 465 16.52 -10.43 -22.08
C GLU A 465 16.38 -9.01 -22.65
N VAL A 466 15.15 -8.53 -22.87
CA VAL A 466 14.90 -7.14 -23.27
C VAL A 466 15.32 -6.17 -22.17
N MET A 467 14.87 -6.39 -20.93
CA MET A 467 15.16 -5.50 -19.79
C MET A 467 16.66 -5.41 -19.48
N LYS A 468 17.41 -6.51 -19.62
CA LYS A 468 18.88 -6.51 -19.48
C LYS A 468 19.60 -5.53 -20.41
N THR A 469 18.98 -5.17 -21.55
CA THR A 469 19.60 -4.28 -22.54
C THR A 469 19.34 -2.80 -22.31
N ILE A 470 18.47 -2.44 -21.36
CA ILE A 470 18.02 -1.07 -21.16
C ILE A 470 18.88 -0.38 -20.09
N PRO A 471 19.56 0.73 -20.42
CA PRO A 471 20.33 1.49 -19.45
C PRO A 471 19.47 2.17 -18.38
N ASP A 472 20.05 2.34 -17.21
CA ASP A 472 19.48 3.16 -16.14
C ASP A 472 19.13 4.57 -16.65
N LYS A 473 18.10 5.18 -16.05
CA LYS A 473 17.58 6.52 -16.36
C LYS A 473 17.05 6.68 -17.79
N SER A 474 16.88 5.59 -18.53
CA SER A 474 16.32 5.61 -19.88
C SER A 474 14.81 5.79 -19.83
N ARG A 475 14.27 6.58 -20.76
CA ARG A 475 12.83 6.61 -21.04
C ARG A 475 12.52 5.68 -22.19
N VAL A 476 11.67 4.68 -21.95
CA VAL A 476 11.31 3.66 -22.95
C VAL A 476 9.80 3.58 -23.12
N VAL A 477 9.38 3.27 -24.35
CA VAL A 477 7.97 3.06 -24.66
C VAL A 477 7.59 1.64 -24.27
N VAL A 478 6.54 1.51 -23.46
CA VAL A 478 5.95 0.23 -23.07
C VAL A 478 4.52 0.19 -23.61
N THR A 479 4.17 -0.93 -24.23
CA THR A 479 2.78 -1.20 -24.60
C THR A 479 2.25 -2.37 -23.79
N TYR A 480 1.02 -2.25 -23.33
CA TYR A 480 0.41 -3.18 -22.39
C TYR A 480 -1.11 -3.25 -22.61
N LYS A 481 -1.74 -4.31 -22.11
CA LYS A 481 -3.19 -4.53 -22.18
C LYS A 481 -3.72 -4.94 -20.81
N HIS A 482 -4.97 -4.63 -20.53
CA HIS A 482 -5.64 -5.11 -19.33
C HIS A 482 -6.33 -6.45 -19.62
N LEU A 483 -6.35 -7.38 -18.68
CA LEU A 483 -7.04 -8.67 -18.86
C LEU A 483 -8.56 -8.52 -19.07
N ARG A 484 -9.19 -7.54 -18.41
CA ARG A 484 -10.61 -7.18 -18.65
C ARG A 484 -10.89 -6.56 -20.03
N ASP A 485 -9.89 -5.97 -20.68
CA ASP A 485 -10.02 -5.35 -22.00
C ASP A 485 -8.76 -5.60 -22.86
N LEU A 486 -8.80 -6.71 -23.60
CA LEU A 486 -7.74 -7.06 -24.54
C LEU A 486 -7.85 -6.32 -25.89
N HIS A 487 -8.92 -5.55 -26.13
CA HIS A 487 -9.10 -4.82 -27.38
C HIS A 487 -8.32 -3.51 -27.38
N THR A 488 -8.19 -2.88 -26.21
CA THR A 488 -7.45 -1.63 -26.04
C THR A 488 -5.97 -1.90 -25.80
N LEU A 489 -5.11 -1.39 -26.70
CA LEU A 489 -3.66 -1.38 -26.49
C LEU A 489 -3.25 -0.06 -25.86
N ASN A 490 -2.83 -0.10 -24.60
CA ASN A 490 -2.29 1.06 -23.90
C ASN A 490 -0.82 1.25 -24.26
N THR A 491 -0.41 2.50 -24.41
CA THR A 491 0.99 2.87 -24.69
C THR A 491 1.39 3.96 -23.71
N THR A 492 2.48 3.75 -22.97
CA THR A 492 3.02 4.74 -22.05
C THR A 492 4.54 4.82 -22.16
N ILE A 493 5.11 5.90 -21.62
CA ILE A 493 6.55 6.09 -21.52
C ILE A 493 6.93 5.95 -20.05
N ILE A 494 7.76 4.95 -19.74
CA ILE A 494 8.28 4.74 -18.40
C ILE A 494 9.70 5.30 -18.28
N TYR A 495 10.05 5.77 -17.08
CA TYR A 495 11.43 6.08 -16.70
C TYR A 495 12.01 4.88 -15.96
N VAL A 496 13.01 4.22 -16.53
CA VAL A 496 13.61 3.01 -15.97
C VAL A 496 14.57 3.41 -14.84
N ASP A 497 14.15 3.15 -13.61
CA ASP A 497 14.93 3.35 -12.39
C ASP A 497 15.68 2.06 -12.05
N ARG A 498 17.00 2.10 -12.20
CA ARG A 498 17.92 1.01 -11.89
C ARG A 498 19.01 1.48 -10.94
N HIS A 499 18.88 2.66 -10.32
CA HIS A 499 19.81 3.13 -9.28
C HIS A 499 19.25 2.98 -7.87
N TRP A 500 17.93 3.08 -7.66
CA TRP A 500 17.31 2.73 -6.38
C TRP A 500 17.01 1.23 -6.28
N SER A 501 16.58 0.61 -7.39
CA SER A 501 16.38 -0.84 -7.55
C SER A 501 17.45 -1.43 -8.48
N ALA A 502 18.66 -1.54 -7.95
CA ALA A 502 19.87 -1.82 -8.74
C ALA A 502 19.85 -3.21 -9.36
N LYS A 503 19.44 -4.21 -8.59
CA LYS A 503 19.51 -5.61 -9.02
C LYS A 503 18.26 -6.00 -9.79
N MET A 504 18.48 -6.72 -10.89
CA MET A 504 17.40 -7.48 -11.55
C MET A 504 17.42 -8.86 -10.91
N LYS A 505 16.36 -9.24 -10.21
CA LYS A 505 16.34 -10.48 -9.43
C LYS A 505 15.30 -11.45 -9.97
N MET A 506 15.66 -12.73 -10.05
CA MET A 506 14.71 -13.83 -10.20
C MET A 506 14.46 -14.43 -8.82
N ALA A 507 13.20 -14.63 -8.46
CA ALA A 507 12.82 -15.45 -7.32
C ALA A 507 12.19 -16.73 -7.83
N VAL A 508 12.67 -17.88 -7.37
CA VAL A 508 12.14 -19.21 -7.76
C VAL A 508 11.67 -19.95 -6.52
N ARG A 509 10.47 -20.55 -6.60
CA ARG A 509 9.89 -21.35 -5.54
C ARG A 509 10.76 -22.58 -5.25
N ASN A 510 11.09 -22.81 -3.98
CA ASN A 510 11.77 -24.00 -3.51
C ASN A 510 10.87 -24.76 -2.53
N ASP A 511 10.21 -25.81 -3.02
CA ASP A 511 9.28 -26.62 -2.22
C ASP A 511 9.99 -27.58 -1.24
N GLU A 512 11.33 -27.73 -1.30
CA GLU A 512 12.10 -28.49 -0.30
C GLU A 512 12.36 -27.67 0.97
N THR A 513 12.80 -26.43 0.80
CA THR A 513 13.04 -25.48 1.90
C THR A 513 11.77 -24.77 2.35
N GLY A 514 10.79 -24.64 1.45
CA GLY A 514 9.58 -23.83 1.63
C GLY A 514 9.81 -22.32 1.46
N LEU A 515 11.00 -21.93 0.99
CA LEU A 515 11.38 -20.54 0.71
C LEU A 515 11.36 -20.26 -0.80
N TRP A 516 11.57 -19.00 -1.15
CA TRP A 516 11.86 -18.59 -2.52
C TRP A 516 13.31 -18.19 -2.62
N ASP A 517 14.04 -18.83 -3.53
CA ASP A 517 15.46 -18.60 -3.73
C ASP A 517 15.67 -17.43 -4.69
N PHE A 518 16.44 -16.44 -4.26
CA PHE A 518 16.76 -15.27 -5.07
C PHE A 518 18.03 -15.48 -5.89
N THR A 519 18.04 -14.99 -7.12
CA THR A 519 19.22 -14.99 -7.99
C THR A 519 19.31 -13.68 -8.76
N ASP A 520 20.48 -13.04 -8.67
CA ASP A 520 20.81 -11.86 -9.46
C ASP A 520 20.94 -12.23 -10.95
N LEU A 521 20.11 -11.62 -11.80
CA LEU A 521 20.13 -11.80 -13.25
C LEU A 521 21.01 -10.77 -13.96
N ALA A 522 21.02 -9.53 -13.49
CA ALA A 522 21.79 -8.44 -14.09
C ALA A 522 21.92 -7.21 -13.17
N ASP A 523 23.09 -6.58 -13.27
CA ASP A 523 23.42 -5.28 -12.69
C ASP A 523 22.89 -4.12 -13.55
N PRO A 524 22.81 -2.89 -13.01
CA PRO A 524 22.33 -1.75 -13.78
C PRO A 524 23.35 -1.33 -14.84
N LEU A 525 22.91 -1.20 -16.09
CA LEU A 525 23.72 -0.62 -17.16
C LEU A 525 23.86 0.90 -16.94
N PRO A 526 25.04 1.49 -17.13
CA PRO A 526 25.28 2.90 -16.81
C PRO A 526 24.39 3.81 -17.66
N PRO A 527 23.91 4.93 -17.09
CA PRO A 527 23.01 5.83 -17.79
C PRO A 527 23.66 6.43 -19.03
N LYS A 528 22.86 6.63 -20.07
CA LYS A 528 23.34 7.29 -21.30
C LYS A 528 23.64 8.77 -20.98
N PRO A 529 24.78 9.34 -21.45
CA PRO A 529 25.07 10.75 -21.24
C PRO A 529 23.93 11.63 -21.77
N PRO A 530 23.48 12.64 -20.99
CA PRO A 530 22.43 13.53 -21.44
C PRO A 530 22.90 14.35 -22.65
N VAL A 531 21.98 14.56 -23.59
CA VAL A 531 22.26 15.30 -24.84
C VAL A 531 21.46 16.59 -24.82
N ALA A 532 22.10 17.71 -25.18
CA ALA A 532 21.43 18.99 -25.28
C ALA A 532 20.32 18.96 -26.34
N ARG A 533 19.15 19.51 -25.99
CA ARG A 533 17.96 19.55 -26.87
C ARG A 533 17.49 20.99 -27.07
N SER A 534 16.87 21.25 -28.21
CA SER A 534 16.30 22.56 -28.54
C SER A 534 14.79 22.52 -28.52
N ALA A 535 14.16 23.58 -27.98
CA ALA A 535 12.72 23.73 -27.94
C ALA A 535 12.31 25.21 -27.95
N SER A 536 11.05 25.46 -28.28
CA SER A 536 10.44 26.78 -28.26
C SER A 536 9.27 26.77 -27.28
N PHE A 537 9.11 27.86 -26.53
CA PHE A 537 7.96 28.03 -25.65
C PHE A 537 6.70 28.38 -26.44
N ILE A 538 5.54 28.02 -25.88
CA ILE A 538 4.25 28.46 -26.40
C ILE A 538 4.11 29.99 -26.28
N GLU A 539 3.39 30.59 -27.23
CA GLU A 539 3.02 32.01 -27.18
C GLU A 539 1.56 32.13 -26.73
N LEU A 540 1.30 32.90 -25.67
CA LEU A 540 -0.07 33.12 -25.21
C LEU A 540 -0.74 34.22 -26.03
N GLU A 541 -1.80 33.86 -26.74
CA GLU A 541 -2.63 34.81 -27.48
C GLU A 541 -3.58 35.57 -26.54
N ASN A 542 -3.88 36.83 -26.86
CA ASN A 542 -4.88 37.67 -26.17
C ASN A 542 -4.60 38.04 -24.70
N VAL A 543 -3.35 37.97 -24.24
CA VAL A 543 -2.97 38.50 -22.91
C VAL A 543 -2.83 40.03 -22.99
N LYS A 544 -3.48 40.75 -22.06
CA LYS A 544 -3.48 42.22 -22.02
C LYS A 544 -2.07 42.84 -21.94
N HIS A 545 -1.16 42.17 -21.25
CA HIS A 545 0.21 42.62 -21.03
C HIS A 545 1.20 41.59 -21.56
N LYS A 546 2.04 42.01 -22.52
CA LYS A 546 3.05 41.13 -23.14
C LYS A 546 4.05 40.56 -22.12
N ALA A 547 4.41 41.33 -21.10
CA ALA A 547 5.34 40.90 -20.06
C ALA A 547 4.82 39.69 -19.25
N ILE A 548 3.50 39.58 -19.05
CA ILE A 548 2.88 38.41 -18.40
C ILE A 548 2.95 37.20 -19.32
N ALA A 549 2.79 37.39 -20.63
CA ALA A 549 2.92 36.31 -21.61
C ALA A 549 4.36 35.78 -21.71
N ASP A 550 5.36 36.66 -21.59
CA ASP A 550 6.77 36.27 -21.61
C ASP A 550 7.17 35.41 -20.39
N LEU A 551 6.42 35.51 -19.27
CA LEU A 551 6.68 34.74 -18.04
C LEU A 551 6.54 33.21 -18.24
N VAL A 552 5.85 32.77 -19.29
CA VAL A 552 5.79 31.35 -19.69
C VAL A 552 7.19 30.75 -19.85
N ARG A 553 8.17 31.55 -20.25
CA ARG A 553 9.58 31.15 -20.41
C ARG A 553 10.31 30.90 -19.08
N SER A 554 9.68 31.24 -17.97
CA SER A 554 10.19 31.03 -16.60
C SER A 554 9.49 29.86 -15.90
N PHE A 555 8.53 29.18 -16.54
CA PHE A 555 7.84 28.04 -15.94
C PHE A 555 8.40 26.71 -16.44
N VAL A 556 8.53 25.76 -15.51
CA VAL A 556 9.01 24.41 -15.78
C VAL A 556 8.20 23.40 -14.98
N HIS A 557 7.86 22.29 -15.61
CA HIS A 557 7.16 21.21 -14.94
C HIS A 557 8.17 20.35 -14.18
N VAL A 558 7.93 20.10 -12.90
CA VAL A 558 8.82 19.33 -12.03
C VAL A 558 8.08 18.10 -11.55
N ASN A 559 8.65 16.93 -11.81
CA ASN A 559 8.14 15.64 -11.35
C ASN A 559 9.17 15.02 -10.40
N CYS A 560 8.71 14.66 -9.20
CA CYS A 560 9.49 14.12 -8.09
C CYS A 560 9.05 12.67 -7.85
N THR A 561 10.00 11.75 -7.83
CA THR A 561 9.79 10.32 -7.52
C THR A 561 10.63 9.95 -6.30
N MET A 562 10.02 9.32 -5.31
CA MET A 562 10.60 9.01 -4.02
C MET A 562 10.63 7.49 -3.82
N PRO A 563 11.80 6.86 -3.68
CA PRO A 563 11.92 5.40 -3.57
C PRO A 563 11.46 4.86 -2.21
N VAL A 564 11.50 5.68 -1.15
CA VAL A 564 11.16 5.29 0.22
C VAL A 564 10.25 6.35 0.83
N LYS A 565 9.18 5.92 1.50
CA LYS A 565 8.29 6.83 2.23
C LYS A 565 8.95 7.33 3.51
N LEU A 566 9.38 8.59 3.51
CA LEU A 566 9.93 9.29 4.66
C LEU A 566 8.98 10.39 5.18
N ASP A 567 9.21 10.83 6.41
CA ASP A 567 8.58 12.01 7.03
C ASP A 567 7.05 12.04 6.98
N GLY A 568 6.42 10.86 7.05
CA GLY A 568 4.95 10.72 7.00
C GLY A 568 4.32 11.19 5.68
N PHE A 569 5.12 11.35 4.62
CA PHE A 569 4.62 11.81 3.33
C PHE A 569 3.81 10.69 2.62
N PRO A 570 2.61 10.99 2.09
CA PRO A 570 1.66 9.95 1.71
C PRO A 570 1.90 9.33 0.32
N LYS A 571 2.71 9.96 -0.55
CA LYS A 571 2.87 9.56 -1.96
C LYS A 571 4.33 9.32 -2.33
N ASN A 572 4.59 8.38 -3.24
CA ASN A 572 5.93 8.15 -3.81
C ASN A 572 6.19 8.95 -5.09
N ARG A 573 5.17 9.58 -5.69
CA ARG A 573 5.31 10.41 -6.90
C ARG A 573 4.40 11.62 -6.81
N LYS A 574 4.95 12.79 -7.13
CA LYS A 574 4.22 14.06 -7.19
C LYS A 574 4.81 14.93 -8.29
N TRP A 575 3.96 15.72 -8.92
CA TRP A 575 4.39 16.72 -9.88
C TRP A 575 3.76 18.07 -9.57
N GLY A 576 4.43 19.14 -10.00
CA GLY A 576 3.94 20.51 -9.88
C GLY A 576 4.72 21.45 -10.78
N MET A 577 4.32 22.72 -10.78
CA MET A 577 5.01 23.74 -11.56
C MET A 577 6.07 24.43 -10.71
N GLY A 578 7.28 24.55 -11.27
CA GLY A 578 8.36 25.34 -10.72
C GLY A 578 8.54 26.67 -11.44
N LEU A 579 9.06 27.67 -10.72
CA LEU A 579 9.45 28.97 -11.26
C LEU A 579 10.97 29.06 -11.37
N VAL A 580 11.50 29.30 -12.57
CA VAL A 580 12.92 29.55 -12.81
C VAL A 580 13.29 30.92 -12.23
N ILE A 581 14.16 30.92 -11.24
CA ILE A 581 14.66 32.13 -10.56
C ILE A 581 16.06 32.54 -11.05
N ASP A 582 16.80 31.61 -11.66
CA ASP A 582 18.09 31.86 -12.29
C ASP A 582 18.29 30.90 -13.46
N ALA A 583 18.08 31.38 -14.68
CA ALA A 583 18.22 30.60 -15.90
C ALA A 583 19.69 30.26 -16.24
N GLU A 584 20.66 31.08 -15.83
CA GLU A 584 22.09 30.83 -16.09
C GLU A 584 22.62 29.68 -15.23
N LYS A 585 22.06 29.51 -14.02
CA LYS A 585 22.42 28.44 -13.08
C LYS A 585 21.43 27.28 -13.06
N GLY A 586 20.30 27.42 -13.74
CA GLY A 586 19.22 26.44 -13.77
C GLY A 586 18.48 26.29 -12.44
N LEU A 587 18.34 27.34 -11.65
CA LEU A 587 17.66 27.30 -10.34
C LEU A 587 16.16 27.50 -10.48
N VAL A 588 15.39 26.62 -9.83
CA VAL A 588 13.92 26.58 -9.88
C VAL A 588 13.36 26.49 -8.46
N VAL A 589 12.40 27.34 -8.13
CA VAL A 589 11.65 27.27 -6.88
C VAL A 589 10.38 26.46 -7.08
N ILE A 590 10.06 25.56 -6.14
CA ILE A 590 8.84 24.74 -6.14
C ILE A 590 8.30 24.52 -4.73
N SER A 591 7.04 24.11 -4.59
CA SER A 591 6.45 23.75 -3.29
C SER A 591 7.10 22.50 -2.66
N ARG A 592 7.24 22.49 -1.33
CA ARG A 592 7.61 21.29 -0.56
C ARG A 592 6.52 20.21 -0.53
N ALA A 593 5.28 20.54 -0.92
CA ALA A 593 4.26 19.51 -1.16
C ALA A 593 4.55 18.63 -2.38
N ILE A 594 5.49 19.05 -3.25
CA ILE A 594 5.96 18.28 -4.41
C ILE A 594 7.33 17.65 -4.13
N VAL A 595 8.25 18.41 -3.51
CA VAL A 595 9.58 17.95 -3.11
C VAL A 595 9.69 18.02 -1.57
N PRO A 596 9.23 16.98 -0.85
CA PRO A 596 9.15 17.01 0.61
C PRO A 596 10.51 16.82 1.29
N TYR A 597 11.35 15.94 0.74
CA TYR A 597 12.69 15.57 1.19
C TYR A 597 13.61 15.28 -0.02
N ASP A 598 14.89 15.08 0.23
CA ASP A 598 15.94 14.98 -0.80
C ASP A 598 16.32 13.54 -1.20
N LEU A 599 15.84 12.51 -0.50
CA LEU A 599 15.86 11.12 -0.97
C LEU A 599 14.83 10.93 -2.11
N CYS A 600 15.08 11.53 -3.27
CA CYS A 600 14.19 11.49 -4.42
C CYS A 600 14.93 11.75 -5.75
N ASP A 601 14.29 11.35 -6.86
CA ASP A 601 14.66 11.78 -8.21
C ASP A 601 13.77 12.93 -8.66
N VAL A 602 14.39 14.01 -9.11
CA VAL A 602 13.70 15.17 -9.67
C VAL A 602 13.94 15.21 -11.17
N THR A 603 12.86 15.33 -11.94
CA THR A 603 12.89 15.52 -13.39
C THR A 603 12.20 16.84 -13.73
N ILE A 604 12.85 17.64 -14.57
CA ILE A 604 12.38 18.98 -14.94
C ILE A 604 12.11 19.00 -16.44
N THR A 605 10.87 19.25 -16.81
CA THR A 605 10.41 19.41 -18.20
C THR A 605 10.27 20.89 -18.51
N ILE A 606 11.02 21.34 -19.51
CA ILE A 606 11.13 22.74 -19.95
C ILE A 606 10.50 22.87 -21.33
N ALA A 607 9.67 23.90 -21.51
CA ALA A 607 8.92 24.16 -22.74
C ALA A 607 8.13 22.93 -23.24
N ASP A 608 7.60 22.12 -22.32
CA ASP A 608 6.87 20.86 -22.58
C ASP A 608 7.58 19.87 -23.53
N SER A 609 8.90 20.00 -23.69
CA SER A 609 9.65 19.32 -24.75
C SER A 609 11.01 18.79 -24.28
N ILE A 610 11.75 19.56 -23.48
CA ILE A 610 13.08 19.18 -23.01
C ILE A 610 12.95 18.62 -21.59
N ILE A 611 13.38 17.39 -21.36
CA ILE A 611 13.37 16.80 -20.02
C ILE A 611 14.81 16.60 -19.54
N VAL A 612 15.14 17.21 -18.42
CA VAL A 612 16.47 17.15 -17.77
C VAL A 612 16.35 16.64 -16.34
N GLU A 613 17.44 16.10 -15.81
CA GLU A 613 17.51 15.73 -14.40
C GLU A 613 17.74 16.97 -13.54
N GLY A 614 17.08 17.00 -12.38
CA GLY A 614 17.22 18.03 -11.36
C GLY A 614 17.80 17.46 -10.08
N LYS A 615 18.47 18.32 -9.31
CA LYS A 615 18.98 18.02 -7.96
C LYS A 615 18.34 18.95 -6.94
N VAL A 616 17.94 18.43 -5.79
CA VAL A 616 17.50 19.26 -4.66
C VAL A 616 18.72 19.98 -4.08
N VAL A 617 18.67 21.32 -4.08
CA VAL A 617 19.74 22.18 -3.55
C VAL A 617 19.40 22.67 -2.14
N PHE A 618 18.13 22.94 -1.88
CA PHE A 618 17.69 23.50 -0.62
C PHE A 618 16.22 23.16 -0.32
N LEU A 619 15.92 22.87 0.94
CA LEU A 619 14.58 22.67 1.47
C LEU A 619 14.37 23.71 2.58
N HIS A 620 13.36 24.57 2.45
CA HIS A 620 13.15 25.59 3.47
C HIS A 620 12.43 24.98 4.70
N PRO A 621 12.92 25.17 5.95
CA PRO A 621 12.44 24.45 7.14
C PRO A 621 11.03 24.84 7.63
N LEU A 622 10.57 26.07 7.33
CA LEU A 622 9.28 26.60 7.80
C LEU A 622 8.35 27.06 6.68
N GLN A 623 8.89 27.81 5.71
CA GLN A 623 8.20 28.23 4.50
C GLN A 623 8.12 27.09 3.48
N ASN A 624 6.97 26.95 2.81
CA ASN A 624 6.61 25.80 1.98
C ASN A 624 7.29 25.72 0.60
N TYR A 625 8.60 25.94 0.51
CA TYR A 625 9.31 25.87 -0.77
C TYR A 625 10.63 25.10 -0.71
N ALA A 626 11.02 24.58 -1.86
CA ALA A 626 12.26 23.91 -2.16
C ALA A 626 12.91 24.58 -3.37
N ILE A 627 14.23 24.50 -3.48
CA ILE A 627 14.99 24.94 -4.64
C ILE A 627 15.67 23.72 -5.26
N VAL A 628 15.40 23.50 -6.54
CA VAL A 628 15.99 22.45 -7.36
C VAL A 628 16.83 23.07 -8.47
N GLN A 629 17.84 22.35 -8.92
CA GLN A 629 18.78 22.80 -9.94
C GLN A 629 18.88 21.79 -11.09
N TYR A 630 18.77 22.27 -12.34
CA TYR A 630 19.09 21.50 -13.55
C TYR A 630 20.37 22.01 -14.22
N ASP A 631 20.96 21.23 -15.13
CA ASP A 631 22.07 21.69 -15.97
C ASP A 631 21.55 22.51 -17.18
N PRO A 632 21.76 23.84 -17.21
CA PRO A 632 21.27 24.69 -18.30
C PRO A 632 21.97 24.41 -19.63
N LYS A 633 23.16 23.76 -19.64
CA LYS A 633 23.86 23.42 -20.88
C LYS A 633 23.13 22.37 -21.72
N LEU A 634 22.21 21.63 -21.10
CA LEU A 634 21.38 20.64 -21.77
C LEU A 634 20.15 21.26 -22.45
N VAL A 635 19.92 22.56 -22.28
CA VAL A 635 18.68 23.23 -22.63
C VAL A 635 18.95 24.37 -23.63
N ASN A 636 18.72 24.09 -24.91
CA ASN A 636 18.76 25.10 -25.97
C ASN A 636 17.37 25.70 -26.22
N ALA A 637 16.83 26.37 -25.21
CA ALA A 637 15.55 27.08 -25.26
C ALA A 637 15.70 28.47 -24.64
N PRO A 638 14.87 29.47 -25.03
CA PRO A 638 14.97 30.83 -24.49
C PRO A 638 14.35 30.91 -23.07
N VAL A 639 14.89 30.14 -22.13
CA VAL A 639 14.48 30.15 -20.71
C VAL A 639 14.83 31.51 -20.11
N GLN A 640 13.95 32.06 -19.28
CA GLN A 640 14.13 33.35 -18.64
C GLN A 640 14.10 33.21 -17.12
N SER A 641 14.88 34.05 -16.43
CA SER A 641 14.78 34.21 -14.98
C SER A 641 13.58 35.10 -14.65
N ALA A 642 12.70 34.62 -13.77
CA ALA A 642 11.59 35.43 -13.30
C ALA A 642 12.10 36.62 -12.47
N ARG A 643 11.56 37.82 -12.73
CA ARG A 643 11.85 39.01 -11.94
C ARG A 643 11.01 38.99 -10.67
N LEU A 644 11.66 38.77 -9.51
CA LEU A 644 10.99 38.75 -8.21
C LEU A 644 10.83 40.17 -7.64
N SER A 645 9.68 40.45 -7.03
CA SER A 645 9.41 41.73 -6.34
C SER A 645 10.20 41.83 -5.03
N THR A 646 10.75 43.02 -4.77
CA THR A 646 11.32 43.37 -3.45
C THR A 646 10.27 43.88 -2.47
N ASP A 647 9.11 44.29 -3.00
CA ASP A 647 8.02 44.88 -2.24
C ASP A 647 6.96 43.82 -1.93
N ASN A 648 6.42 43.88 -0.71
CA ASN A 648 5.32 43.02 -0.29
C ASN A 648 4.00 43.49 -0.93
N ILE A 649 3.21 42.54 -1.42
CA ILE A 649 1.86 42.82 -1.90
C ILE A 649 0.92 43.10 -0.72
N THR A 650 0.02 44.08 -0.87
CA THR A 650 -0.91 44.50 0.19
C THR A 650 -2.34 44.06 -0.10
N GLN A 651 -3.14 43.94 0.95
CA GLN A 651 -4.57 43.69 0.82
C GLN A 651 -5.24 44.74 -0.09
N GLY A 652 -6.14 44.29 -0.96
CA GLY A 652 -6.83 45.13 -1.94
C GLY A 652 -5.99 45.51 -3.17
N ALA A 653 -4.72 45.12 -3.24
CA ALA A 653 -3.90 45.35 -4.44
C ALA A 653 -4.44 44.53 -5.62
N SER A 654 -4.50 45.16 -6.79
CA SER A 654 -4.78 44.48 -8.06
C SER A 654 -3.54 43.71 -8.51
N THR A 655 -3.73 42.47 -8.96
CA THR A 655 -2.66 41.59 -9.45
C THR A 655 -3.20 40.67 -10.54
N ASN A 656 -2.31 39.97 -11.24
CA ASN A 656 -2.70 38.97 -12.21
C ASN A 656 -2.27 37.59 -11.69
N PHE A 657 -3.23 36.69 -11.57
CA PHE A 657 -2.98 35.29 -11.27
C PHE A 657 -2.60 34.56 -12.56
N MET A 658 -1.50 33.82 -12.53
CA MET A 658 -1.08 32.93 -13.59
C MET A 658 -0.71 31.59 -12.97
N GLY A 659 -1.41 30.53 -13.34
CA GLY A 659 -1.24 29.21 -12.73
C GLY A 659 -1.52 28.08 -13.70
N TYR A 660 -1.27 26.86 -13.24
CA TYR A 660 -1.51 25.66 -14.00
C TYR A 660 -2.69 24.90 -13.42
N ASN A 661 -3.65 24.56 -14.28
CA ASN A 661 -4.75 23.69 -13.89
C ASN A 661 -4.28 22.23 -13.76
N ARG A 662 -5.18 21.35 -13.31
CA ARG A 662 -4.90 19.91 -13.13
C ARG A 662 -4.43 19.18 -14.40
N ILE A 663 -4.71 19.72 -15.58
CA ILE A 663 -4.33 19.15 -16.89
C ILE A 663 -2.97 19.72 -17.36
N GLY A 664 -2.29 20.52 -16.53
CA GLY A 664 -1.00 21.12 -16.89
C GLY A 664 -1.10 22.25 -17.91
N LYS A 665 -2.28 22.86 -18.11
CA LYS A 665 -2.44 24.04 -18.96
C LYS A 665 -2.36 25.34 -18.16
N ILE A 666 -1.72 26.33 -18.75
CA ILE A 666 -1.63 27.69 -18.20
C ILE A 666 -2.98 28.37 -18.28
N VAL A 667 -3.44 28.88 -17.14
CA VAL A 667 -4.60 29.76 -17.01
C VAL A 667 -4.18 31.07 -16.40
N HIS A 668 -4.82 32.16 -16.82
CA HIS A 668 -4.53 33.49 -16.29
C HIS A 668 -5.82 34.29 -16.05
N ALA A 669 -5.83 35.11 -15.01
CA ALA A 669 -6.90 36.05 -14.73
C ALA A 669 -6.42 37.23 -13.89
N THR A 670 -6.96 38.41 -14.15
CA THR A 670 -6.80 39.56 -13.24
C THR A 670 -7.64 39.31 -11.98
N THR A 671 -7.05 39.57 -10.82
CA THR A 671 -7.69 39.35 -9.51
C THR A 671 -7.19 40.40 -8.51
N THR A 672 -7.74 40.40 -7.31
CA THR A 672 -7.35 41.27 -6.21
C THR A 672 -6.96 40.44 -5.01
N VAL A 673 -5.98 40.93 -4.25
CA VAL A 673 -5.60 40.29 -2.98
C VAL A 673 -6.71 40.50 -1.96
N THR A 674 -7.34 39.41 -1.51
CA THR A 674 -8.42 39.46 -0.51
C THR A 674 -7.87 39.67 0.88
N GLU A 675 -6.80 38.98 1.23
CA GLU A 675 -6.20 39.02 2.56
C GLU A 675 -4.72 38.60 2.52
N VAL A 676 -3.94 39.17 3.43
CA VAL A 676 -2.58 38.70 3.77
C VAL A 676 -2.59 38.40 5.25
N THR A 677 -2.56 37.13 5.61
CA THR A 677 -2.78 36.70 7.00
C THR A 677 -1.82 35.59 7.41
N ALA A 678 -1.49 35.56 8.69
CA ALA A 678 -0.67 34.50 9.25
C ALA A 678 -1.51 33.21 9.32
N VAL A 679 -1.07 32.17 8.63
CA VAL A 679 -1.77 30.88 8.62
C VAL A 679 -0.94 29.81 9.31
N ALA A 680 -1.66 28.91 9.97
CA ALA A 680 -1.10 27.66 10.47
C ALA A 680 -1.86 26.54 9.77
N ILE A 681 -1.18 25.80 8.89
CA ILE A 681 -1.76 24.63 8.25
C ILE A 681 -2.03 23.58 9.35
N PRO A 682 -3.23 22.97 9.40
CA PRO A 682 -3.54 22.01 10.45
C PRO A 682 -2.60 20.79 10.40
N ALA A 683 -2.34 20.22 11.57
CA ALA A 683 -1.43 19.10 11.69
C ALA A 683 -2.16 17.77 11.45
N ASN A 684 -1.51 16.84 10.73
CA ASN A 684 -1.95 15.46 10.66
C ASN A 684 -1.33 14.68 11.83
N SER A 685 -2.17 14.20 12.75
CA SER A 685 -1.72 13.45 13.92
C SER A 685 -1.56 11.95 13.66
N GLY A 686 -2.19 11.40 12.63
CA GLY A 686 -2.02 10.00 12.21
C GLY A 686 -0.75 9.77 11.38
N ALA A 687 -0.36 10.78 10.59
CA ALA A 687 0.91 10.84 9.86
C ALA A 687 1.51 12.24 10.03
N PRO A 688 2.26 12.49 11.12
CA PRO A 688 3.02 13.72 11.26
C PRO A 688 3.92 13.91 10.04
N ARG A 689 3.79 15.05 9.36
CA ARG A 689 4.50 15.38 8.12
C ARG A 689 4.82 16.85 8.04
N TYR A 690 5.78 17.19 7.18
CA TYR A 690 6.13 18.59 6.95
C TYR A 690 4.87 19.43 6.65
N ARG A 691 4.75 20.57 7.33
CA ARG A 691 3.73 21.57 7.11
C ARG A 691 4.32 22.95 7.32
N ALA A 692 3.74 23.93 6.63
CA ALA A 692 4.15 25.31 6.82
C ALA A 692 3.60 25.86 8.14
N ILE A 693 4.48 26.48 8.92
CA ILE A 693 4.15 27.18 10.16
C ILE A 693 4.86 28.50 10.20
N ASN A 694 4.32 29.47 10.94
CA ASN A 694 4.87 30.82 11.02
C ASN A 694 5.11 31.35 9.60
N VAL A 695 4.06 31.33 8.76
CA VAL A 695 4.08 31.87 7.39
C VAL A 695 2.93 32.84 7.19
N ASP A 696 3.22 33.94 6.49
CA ASP A 696 2.17 34.81 5.95
C ASP A 696 1.68 34.19 4.63
N ALA A 697 0.38 33.98 4.51
CA ALA A 697 -0.27 33.50 3.31
C ALA A 697 -1.14 34.58 2.66
N ILE A 698 -1.15 34.58 1.33
CA ILE A 698 -1.91 35.51 0.50
C ILE A 698 -3.09 34.76 -0.12
N THR A 699 -4.29 35.30 0.01
CA THR A 699 -5.50 34.81 -0.67
C THR A 699 -5.95 35.81 -1.74
N VAL A 700 -6.69 35.33 -2.74
CA VAL A 700 -7.13 36.12 -3.90
C VAL A 700 -8.60 35.90 -4.24
N ASP A 701 -9.25 36.92 -4.79
CA ASP A 701 -10.66 36.89 -5.21
C ASP A 701 -10.81 36.28 -6.61
N THR A 702 -10.48 35.00 -6.75
CA THR A 702 -10.70 34.27 -8.01
C THR A 702 -10.93 32.78 -7.77
N SER A 703 -11.94 32.21 -8.43
CA SER A 703 -12.22 30.78 -8.39
C SER A 703 -11.18 29.93 -9.13
N LEU A 704 -10.39 30.54 -10.04
CA LEU A 704 -9.30 29.86 -10.75
C LEU A 704 -8.18 29.41 -9.81
N SER A 705 -7.97 30.14 -8.71
CA SER A 705 -6.95 29.83 -7.72
C SER A 705 -7.17 28.47 -7.05
N ASN A 706 -8.43 28.06 -6.88
CA ASN A 706 -8.81 26.75 -6.33
C ASN A 706 -8.64 25.59 -7.33
N GLN A 707 -8.53 25.88 -8.63
CA GLN A 707 -8.32 24.85 -9.66
C GLN A 707 -6.85 24.62 -9.97
N CYS A 708 -5.96 25.45 -9.40
CA CYS A 708 -4.54 25.46 -9.70
C CYS A 708 -3.71 25.18 -8.45
N GLY A 709 -2.96 24.08 -8.45
CA GLY A 709 -2.04 23.74 -7.36
C GLY A 709 -0.73 24.54 -7.37
N SER A 710 -0.39 25.16 -8.50
CA SER A 710 0.86 25.92 -8.61
C SER A 710 0.69 27.11 -9.56
N GLY A 711 1.40 28.20 -9.28
CA GLY A 711 1.32 29.42 -10.06
C GLY A 711 2.05 30.59 -9.41
N VAL A 712 1.69 31.80 -9.81
CA VAL A 712 2.27 33.06 -9.34
C VAL A 712 1.24 34.20 -9.39
N LEU A 713 1.46 35.20 -8.55
CA LEU A 713 0.82 36.52 -8.64
C LEU A 713 1.80 37.50 -9.29
N VAL A 714 1.35 38.22 -10.30
CA VAL A 714 2.22 39.01 -11.19
C VAL A 714 1.66 40.42 -11.38
N ALA A 715 2.54 41.42 -11.32
CA ALA A 715 2.22 42.79 -11.69
C ALA A 715 2.08 42.94 -13.22
N ASP A 716 1.49 44.06 -13.68
CA ASP A 716 1.27 44.33 -15.12
C ASP A 716 2.58 44.42 -15.93
N ASP A 717 3.71 44.68 -15.26
CA ASP A 717 5.05 44.74 -15.86
C ASP A 717 5.76 43.38 -15.94
N GLY A 718 5.09 42.28 -15.52
CA GLY A 718 5.65 40.93 -15.50
C GLY A 718 6.46 40.59 -14.24
N THR A 719 6.57 41.49 -13.27
CA THR A 719 7.25 41.22 -11.99
C THR A 719 6.42 40.27 -11.13
N VAL A 720 7.00 39.17 -10.68
CA VAL A 720 6.37 38.19 -9.78
C VAL A 720 6.32 38.76 -8.37
N GLN A 721 5.11 38.95 -7.85
CA GLN A 721 4.84 39.50 -6.51
C GLN A 721 4.76 38.39 -5.45
N ALA A 722 4.18 37.23 -5.80
CA ALA A 722 4.07 36.07 -4.90
C ALA A 722 4.08 34.74 -5.68
N LEU A 723 4.48 33.66 -5.03
CA LEU A 723 4.36 32.28 -5.52
C LEU A 723 3.04 31.67 -5.04
N TRP A 724 2.30 31.01 -5.92
CA TRP A 724 1.12 30.24 -5.55
C TRP A 724 1.51 28.78 -5.36
N LEU A 725 1.39 28.25 -4.14
CA LEU A 725 1.92 26.96 -3.74
C LEU A 725 0.81 26.07 -3.15
N THR A 726 0.90 24.76 -3.38
CA THR A 726 0.13 23.74 -2.64
C THR A 726 0.76 23.47 -1.28
N TYR A 727 -0.05 23.45 -0.23
CA TYR A 727 0.29 23.10 1.15
C TYR A 727 -0.48 21.84 1.52
N LEU A 728 0.23 20.82 2.00
CA LEU A 728 -0.38 19.57 2.42
C LEU A 728 -0.81 19.67 3.90
N GLY A 729 -2.08 19.41 4.18
CA GLY A 729 -2.69 19.58 5.49
C GLY A 729 -2.97 18.29 6.25
N GLU A 730 -4.06 18.30 7.00
CA GLU A 730 -4.65 17.17 7.70
C GLU A 730 -5.29 16.15 6.74
N ARG A 731 -5.72 15.02 7.31
CA ARG A 731 -6.54 14.03 6.60
C ARG A 731 -8.01 14.27 6.94
N SER A 732 -8.84 14.39 5.92
CA SER A 732 -10.28 14.60 6.06
C SER A 732 -10.93 13.38 6.71
N ALA A 733 -11.68 13.60 7.79
CA ALA A 733 -12.34 12.51 8.52
C ALA A 733 -13.42 11.78 7.69
N CYS A 734 -14.04 12.47 6.72
CA CYS A 734 -15.12 11.91 5.91
C CYS A 734 -14.63 11.19 4.66
N SER A 735 -13.65 11.78 3.95
CA SER A 735 -13.16 11.23 2.68
C SER A 735 -11.92 10.37 2.84
N ASN A 736 -11.30 10.38 4.03
CA ASN A 736 -10.01 9.74 4.31
C ASN A 736 -8.90 10.17 3.33
N ARG A 737 -9.04 11.35 2.69
CA ARG A 737 -8.06 11.95 1.78
C ARG A 737 -7.31 13.08 2.46
N ASP A 738 -6.10 13.34 2.00
CA ASP A 738 -5.31 14.48 2.45
C ASP A 738 -5.88 15.78 1.88
N GLU A 739 -6.06 16.79 2.74
CA GLU A 739 -6.47 18.12 2.33
C GLU A 739 -5.28 18.88 1.73
N GLU A 740 -5.50 19.50 0.57
CA GLU A 740 -4.51 20.34 -0.11
C GLU A 740 -5.01 21.79 -0.12
N TYR A 741 -4.24 22.70 0.50
CA TYR A 741 -4.52 24.13 0.50
C TYR A 741 -3.69 24.84 -0.56
N HIS A 742 -4.25 25.85 -1.23
CA HIS A 742 -3.56 26.64 -2.23
C HIS A 742 -3.44 28.09 -1.77
N LEU A 743 -2.22 28.55 -1.51
CA LEU A 743 -1.96 29.86 -0.88
C LEU A 743 -0.76 30.56 -1.53
N GLY A 744 -0.79 31.89 -1.53
CA GLY A 744 0.30 32.71 -2.03
C GLY A 744 1.39 32.97 -0.98
N LEU A 745 2.66 32.90 -1.38
CA LEU A 745 3.85 33.22 -0.58
C LEU A 745 4.56 34.43 -1.19
N ALA A 746 4.75 35.51 -0.43
CA ALA A 746 5.33 36.75 -0.93
C ALA A 746 6.80 36.58 -1.35
N THR A 747 7.18 37.10 -2.52
CA THR A 747 8.55 36.96 -3.06
C THR A 747 9.68 37.57 -2.23
N PRO A 748 9.50 38.67 -1.45
CA PRO A 748 10.58 39.21 -0.63
C PRO A 748 11.16 38.22 0.38
N THR A 749 10.35 37.25 0.84
CA THR A 749 10.78 36.19 1.78
C THR A 749 11.81 35.23 1.18
N LEU A 750 11.84 35.11 -0.16
CA LEU A 750 12.74 34.20 -0.88
C LEU A 750 14.13 34.82 -1.09
N LEU A 751 14.19 36.16 -1.26
CA LEU A 751 15.39 36.87 -1.72
C LEU A 751 16.65 36.61 -0.86
N PRO A 752 16.59 36.58 0.49
CA PRO A 752 17.78 36.35 1.31
C PRO A 752 18.41 34.96 1.11
N VAL A 753 17.57 33.95 0.87
CA VAL A 753 17.98 32.55 0.64
C VAL A 753 18.44 32.38 -0.80
N VAL A 754 17.65 32.88 -1.76
CA VAL A 754 17.95 32.82 -3.18
C VAL A 754 19.28 33.49 -3.51
N SER A 755 19.53 34.68 -2.96
CA SER A 755 20.79 35.40 -3.21
C SER A 755 22.03 34.66 -2.70
N GLN A 756 21.93 33.95 -1.57
CA GLN A 756 23.03 33.09 -1.06
C GLN A 756 23.27 31.90 -1.98
N ILE A 757 22.22 31.21 -2.41
CA ILE A 757 22.33 30.07 -3.33
C ILE A 757 22.87 30.51 -4.69
N GLN A 758 22.43 31.67 -5.18
CA GLN A 758 23.00 32.32 -6.37
C GLN A 758 24.47 32.71 -6.18
N GLN A 759 25.00 32.83 -4.96
CA GLN A 759 26.43 33.03 -4.71
C GLN A 759 27.19 31.70 -4.53
N GLY A 760 26.50 30.56 -4.59
CA GLY A 760 27.08 29.23 -4.34
C GLY A 760 27.20 28.88 -2.85
N ILE A 761 26.52 29.63 -1.97
CA ILE A 761 26.50 29.41 -0.53
C ILE A 761 25.25 28.59 -0.18
N VAL A 762 25.43 27.48 0.53
CA VAL A 762 24.31 26.69 1.06
C VAL A 762 23.78 27.37 2.32
N PRO A 763 22.52 27.88 2.35
CA PRO A 763 21.98 28.59 3.49
C PRO A 763 21.79 27.65 4.69
N LYS A 764 22.33 28.03 5.85
CA LYS A 764 22.15 27.31 7.12
C LYS A 764 21.20 28.07 8.02
N LEU A 765 19.91 27.85 7.83
CA LEU A 765 18.88 28.59 8.55
C LEU A 765 18.74 28.06 9.98
N ARG A 766 18.40 28.97 10.89
CA ARG A 766 18.03 28.65 12.27
C ARG A 766 16.61 29.08 12.56
N MET A 767 15.93 28.42 13.50
CA MET A 767 14.53 28.71 13.79
C MET A 767 14.25 28.69 15.28
N LEU A 768 13.26 29.46 15.71
CA LEU A 768 12.68 29.34 17.03
C LEU A 768 11.81 28.07 17.07
N SER A 769 11.99 27.25 18.10
CA SER A 769 11.30 25.97 18.29
C SER A 769 9.87 26.15 18.84
N VAL A 770 9.11 27.05 18.22
CA VAL A 770 7.72 27.37 18.60
C VAL A 770 6.86 27.66 17.38
N GLU A 771 5.58 27.32 17.49
CA GLU A 771 4.54 27.77 16.59
C GLU A 771 3.86 29.00 17.19
N PHE A 772 3.68 30.04 16.37
CA PHE A 772 3.00 31.27 16.75
C PHE A 772 1.59 31.28 16.19
N ARG A 773 0.66 31.81 16.98
CA ARG A 773 -0.71 32.14 16.57
C ARG A 773 -0.93 33.64 16.71
N ALA A 774 -1.47 34.27 15.69
CA ALA A 774 -1.87 35.66 15.76
C ALA A 774 -3.03 35.84 16.75
N ILE A 775 -2.92 36.85 17.61
CA ILE A 775 -3.96 37.25 18.58
C ILE A 775 -4.36 38.71 18.35
N ALA A 776 -5.65 38.99 18.51
CA ALA A 776 -6.20 40.33 18.40
C ALA A 776 -5.83 41.18 19.64
N MET A 777 -5.75 42.51 19.47
CA MET A 777 -5.39 43.42 20.57
C MET A 777 -6.33 43.33 21.79
N ALA A 778 -7.62 43.05 21.57
CA ALA A 778 -8.57 42.86 22.67
C ALA A 778 -8.20 41.65 23.54
N GLN A 779 -7.74 40.56 22.93
CA GLN A 779 -7.26 39.37 23.64
C GLN A 779 -5.91 39.66 24.32
N ALA A 780 -4.99 40.34 23.63
CA ALA A 780 -3.69 40.73 24.20
C ALA A 780 -3.83 41.58 25.47
N ARG A 781 -4.81 42.50 25.53
CA ARG A 781 -5.16 43.27 26.73
C ARG A 781 -5.56 42.38 27.91
N VAL A 782 -6.43 41.41 27.66
CA VAL A 782 -6.91 40.48 28.70
C VAL A 782 -5.75 39.63 29.23
N MET A 783 -4.77 39.32 28.37
CA MET A 783 -3.57 38.56 28.72
C MET A 783 -2.43 39.41 29.31
N GLY A 784 -2.68 40.68 29.63
CA GLY A 784 -1.76 41.55 30.38
C GLY A 784 -0.79 42.39 29.56
N VAL A 785 -0.96 42.48 28.24
CA VAL A 785 -0.19 43.44 27.42
C VAL A 785 -0.63 44.87 27.77
N SER A 786 0.32 45.72 28.16
CA SER A 786 0.05 47.09 28.58
C SER A 786 -0.45 47.97 27.42
N ASP A 787 -1.23 49.01 27.73
CA ASP A 787 -1.69 49.96 26.72
C ASP A 787 -0.53 50.73 26.05
N GLU A 788 0.63 50.86 26.72
CA GLU A 788 1.84 51.41 26.11
C GLU A 788 2.32 50.52 24.96
N TRP A 789 2.38 49.20 25.17
CA TRP A 789 2.76 48.24 24.14
C TRP A 789 1.76 48.21 22.99
N ILE A 790 0.45 48.28 23.30
CA ILE A 790 -0.59 48.35 22.27
C ILE A 790 -0.44 49.61 21.41
N ARG A 791 -0.09 50.74 22.02
CA ARG A 791 0.22 51.96 21.27
C ARG A 791 1.45 51.76 20.38
N LYS A 792 2.54 51.17 20.91
CA LYS A 792 3.75 50.85 20.13
C LYS A 792 3.45 49.93 18.94
N VAL A 793 2.64 48.89 19.12
CA VAL A 793 2.22 47.96 18.05
C VAL A 793 1.39 48.68 17.00
N THR A 794 0.45 49.53 17.41
CA THR A 794 -0.41 50.35 16.52
C THR A 794 0.42 51.37 15.72
N GLU A 795 1.45 51.95 16.34
CA GLU A 795 2.39 52.85 15.66
C GLU A 795 3.31 52.11 14.69
N ALA A 796 3.75 50.89 15.05
CA ALA A 796 4.62 50.05 14.23
C ALA A 796 3.91 49.46 13.00
N ASN A 797 2.64 49.07 13.13
CA ASN A 797 1.85 48.51 12.04
C ASN A 797 0.43 49.08 12.05
N LYS A 798 0.15 50.00 11.12
CA LYS A 798 -1.13 50.72 11.03
C LYS A 798 -2.25 49.91 10.34
N THR A 799 -1.92 48.81 9.67
CA THR A 799 -2.87 48.05 8.85
C THR A 799 -3.37 46.80 9.58
N HIS A 800 -2.52 46.12 10.34
CA HIS A 800 -2.90 44.94 11.12
C HIS A 800 -2.38 45.04 12.55
N HIS A 801 -3.30 45.23 13.49
CA HIS A 801 -2.98 45.30 14.92
C HIS A 801 -3.04 43.90 15.54
N GLN A 802 -1.95 43.17 15.43
CA GLN A 802 -1.82 41.82 15.98
C GLN A 802 -0.49 41.61 16.68
N LEU A 803 -0.50 40.69 17.64
CA LEU A 803 0.68 40.15 18.29
C LEU A 803 0.69 38.64 18.11
N PHE A 804 1.83 38.01 18.37
CA PHE A 804 1.99 36.57 18.22
C PHE A 804 2.11 35.91 19.58
N MET A 805 1.22 34.95 19.82
CA MET A 805 1.24 34.11 21.01
C MET A 805 1.83 32.75 20.66
N VAL A 806 2.67 32.20 21.53
CA VAL A 806 3.17 30.83 21.38
C VAL A 806 2.00 29.86 21.57
N SER A 807 1.65 29.12 20.52
CA SER A 807 0.54 28.15 20.53
C SER A 807 1.02 26.74 20.81
N LYS A 808 2.21 26.37 20.32
CA LYS A 808 2.84 25.07 20.54
C LYS A 808 4.35 25.22 20.63
N ARG A 809 4.97 24.30 21.36
CA ARG A 809 6.43 24.14 21.40
C ARG A 809 6.89 22.96 20.57
N THR A 810 8.03 23.12 19.91
CA THR A 810 8.78 22.03 19.29
C THR A 810 9.76 21.46 20.32
N PHE A 811 9.77 20.15 20.50
CA PHE A 811 10.76 19.49 21.36
C PHE A 811 12.14 19.46 20.70
N GLU A 812 13.17 19.90 21.44
CA GLU A 812 14.55 20.01 20.96
C GLU A 812 15.43 18.85 21.44
N ARG A 813 16.64 18.74 20.86
CA ARG A 813 17.66 17.77 21.26
C ARG A 813 18.40 18.28 22.51
N GLY A 814 18.06 17.76 23.69
CA GLY A 814 18.75 18.06 24.96
C GLY A 814 17.84 18.65 26.05
N GLU A 815 18.42 18.88 27.23
CA GLU A 815 17.70 19.42 28.41
C GLU A 815 17.54 20.95 28.40
N GLN A 816 17.88 21.64 27.30
CA GLN A 816 17.63 23.09 27.23
C GLN A 816 16.12 23.34 27.21
N SER A 817 15.59 23.68 28.38
CA SER A 817 14.20 24.11 28.50
C SER A 817 14.02 25.35 27.64
N GLY A 818 13.20 25.24 26.59
CA GLY A 818 12.89 26.37 25.72
C GLY A 818 12.49 27.59 26.53
N ALA A 819 13.14 28.73 26.26
CA ALA A 819 12.90 29.98 26.99
C ALA A 819 11.45 30.49 26.79
N LEU A 820 10.85 30.15 25.64
CA LEU A 820 9.47 30.45 25.27
C LEU A 820 8.53 29.30 25.68
N LEU A 821 7.44 29.64 26.36
CA LEU A 821 6.40 28.74 26.83
C LEU A 821 5.08 28.99 26.11
N GLU A 822 4.21 27.97 26.08
CA GLU A 822 2.87 28.12 25.53
C GLU A 822 2.08 29.19 26.29
N GLY A 823 1.42 30.09 25.55
CA GLY A 823 0.73 31.26 26.10
C GLY A 823 1.57 32.53 26.17
N ASP A 824 2.89 32.46 25.98
CA ASP A 824 3.74 33.66 25.92
C ASP A 824 3.35 34.54 24.73
N ILE A 825 3.21 35.85 24.97
CA ILE A 825 2.98 36.83 23.91
C ILE A 825 4.31 37.50 23.57
N LEU A 826 4.74 37.36 22.32
CA LEU A 826 5.97 37.96 21.82
C LEU A 826 5.76 39.45 21.49
N LEU A 827 6.53 40.33 22.12
CA LEU A 827 6.50 41.77 21.87
C LEU A 827 7.65 42.21 20.96
N THR A 828 8.89 41.85 21.31
CA THR A 828 10.08 42.22 20.53
C THR A 828 11.09 41.09 20.41
N LEU A 829 11.87 41.12 19.33
CA LEU A 829 13.10 40.35 19.14
C LEU A 829 14.24 41.30 18.78
N ASN A 830 15.35 41.24 19.51
CA ASN A 830 16.50 42.15 19.40
C ASN A 830 16.09 43.64 19.37
N GLY A 831 15.09 43.99 20.20
CA GLY A 831 14.56 45.36 20.30
C GLY A 831 13.61 45.80 19.18
N LYS A 832 13.36 44.95 18.16
CA LYS A 832 12.37 45.22 17.10
C LYS A 832 11.00 44.67 17.49
N VAL A 833 9.96 45.49 17.40
CA VAL A 833 8.57 45.08 17.63
C VAL A 833 8.12 44.09 16.55
N ILE A 834 7.52 42.98 16.95
CA ILE A 834 7.07 41.92 16.04
C ILE A 834 5.56 42.02 15.83
N THR A 835 5.17 42.41 14.62
CA THR A 835 3.77 42.60 14.20
C THR A 835 3.42 41.81 12.94
N LYS A 836 4.43 41.31 12.22
CA LYS A 836 4.30 40.44 11.04
C LYS A 836 5.17 39.21 11.18
N VAL A 837 4.79 38.12 10.52
CA VAL A 837 5.56 36.88 10.56
C VAL A 837 6.92 37.04 9.88
N SER A 838 7.00 37.79 8.77
CA SER A 838 8.28 38.12 8.11
C SER A 838 9.31 38.81 9.01
N GLU A 839 8.89 39.38 10.15
CA GLU A 839 9.82 39.97 11.12
C GLU A 839 10.51 38.93 12.01
N LEU A 840 9.98 37.70 12.06
CA LEU A 840 10.60 36.56 12.71
C LEU A 840 11.85 36.05 11.97
N ASP A 841 12.02 36.40 10.69
CA ASP A 841 13.15 35.96 9.84
C ASP A 841 14.53 36.37 10.41
N ILE A 842 14.58 37.32 11.35
CA ILE A 842 15.81 37.64 12.12
C ILE A 842 16.41 36.41 12.82
N MET A 843 15.59 35.40 13.13
CA MET A 843 16.04 34.15 13.74
C MET A 843 16.98 33.34 12.86
N TYR A 844 16.90 33.48 11.52
CA TYR A 844 17.67 32.64 10.60
C TYR A 844 19.19 32.78 10.74
N SER A 845 19.67 33.92 11.24
CA SER A 845 21.10 34.24 11.33
C SER A 845 21.66 34.37 12.75
N HIS A 846 20.83 34.15 13.80
CA HIS A 846 21.23 34.36 15.19
C HIS A 846 21.05 33.08 16.01
N GLU A 847 22.05 32.69 16.80
CA GLU A 847 21.95 31.54 17.73
C GLU A 847 21.04 31.82 18.94
N ALA A 848 20.94 33.08 19.34
CA ALA A 848 20.06 33.54 20.39
C ALA A 848 19.55 34.95 20.08
N LEU A 849 18.32 35.21 20.48
CA LEU A 849 17.62 36.48 20.32
C LEU A 849 17.25 37.01 21.70
N ASP A 850 17.43 38.31 21.91
CA ASP A 850 16.92 38.99 23.11
C ASP A 850 15.44 39.28 22.88
N ALA A 851 14.56 38.59 23.61
CA ALA A 851 13.11 38.70 23.44
C ALA A 851 12.47 39.38 24.64
N VAL A 852 11.50 40.25 24.36
CA VAL A 852 10.58 40.78 25.38
C VAL A 852 9.24 40.11 25.16
N ILE A 853 8.73 39.47 26.20
CA ILE A 853 7.46 38.73 26.18
C ILE A 853 6.53 39.20 27.30
N VAL A 854 5.25 38.87 27.17
CA VAL A 854 4.30 38.88 28.29
C VAL A 854 3.95 37.45 28.65
N ARG A 855 4.15 37.10 29.92
CA ARG A 855 3.79 35.81 30.52
C ARG A 855 3.13 36.09 31.87
N ASP A 856 2.01 35.42 32.16
CA ASP A 856 1.28 35.60 33.42
C ASP A 856 1.00 37.07 33.76
N CYS A 857 0.68 37.89 32.74
CA CYS A 857 0.46 39.34 32.82
C CYS A 857 1.67 40.19 33.23
N GLU A 858 2.88 39.65 33.21
CA GLU A 858 4.13 40.37 33.50
C GLU A 858 5.02 40.47 32.26
N GLU A 859 5.71 41.61 32.09
CA GLU A 859 6.72 41.80 31.05
C GLU A 859 8.03 41.14 31.47
N ILE A 860 8.52 40.19 30.66
CA ILE A 860 9.72 39.41 30.97
C ILE A 860 10.72 39.55 29.82
N HIS A 861 11.97 39.83 30.18
CA HIS A 861 13.11 39.76 29.27
C HIS A 861 13.70 38.36 29.32
N ILE A 862 13.74 37.69 28.17
CA ILE A 862 14.31 36.35 28.04
C ILE A 862 15.31 36.31 26.88
N LYS A 863 16.23 35.35 26.95
CA LYS A 863 17.11 35.01 25.83
C LYS A 863 16.55 33.78 25.12
N ALA A 864 15.99 33.97 23.94
CA ALA A 864 15.39 32.92 23.13
C ALA A 864 16.43 32.28 22.21
N HIS A 865 16.77 31.01 22.45
CA HIS A 865 17.69 30.25 21.62
C HIS A 865 17.01 29.73 20.35
N THR A 866 17.77 29.66 19.25
CA THR A 866 17.33 29.09 17.97
C THR A 866 18.01 27.74 17.73
N VAL A 867 17.35 26.87 16.97
CA VAL A 867 17.86 25.54 16.58
C VAL A 867 18.23 25.56 15.10
N ALA A 868 19.28 24.82 14.72
CA ALA A 868 19.64 24.68 13.31
C ALA A 868 18.58 23.85 12.57
N ALA A 869 18.19 24.28 11.37
CA ALA A 869 17.25 23.54 10.53
C ALA A 869 17.76 22.11 10.22
N ASP A 870 19.07 21.97 10.00
CA ASP A 870 19.73 20.69 9.71
C ASP A 870 19.52 19.64 10.85
N ASP A 871 19.24 20.06 12.09
CA ASP A 871 19.06 19.14 13.23
C ASP A 871 17.73 18.36 13.20
N VAL A 872 16.77 18.82 12.40
CA VAL A 872 15.41 18.27 12.30
C VAL A 872 15.09 17.68 10.93
N GLU A 873 15.99 17.80 9.95
CA GLU A 873 15.87 17.15 8.64
C GLU A 873 16.32 15.68 8.71
N THR A 874 15.73 14.86 7.85
CA THR A 874 16.05 13.44 7.75
C THR A 874 17.29 13.25 6.88
N ASP A 875 18.36 12.71 7.48
CA ASP A 875 19.66 12.43 6.85
C ASP A 875 20.07 10.95 6.96
N HIS A 876 19.29 10.16 7.69
CA HIS A 876 19.54 8.76 7.97
C HIS A 876 18.20 8.03 8.14
N ALA A 877 17.99 6.97 7.36
CA ALA A 877 16.83 6.08 7.45
C ALA A 877 17.25 4.61 7.45
N ILE A 878 16.48 3.76 8.13
CA ILE A 878 16.71 2.32 8.23
C ILE A 878 15.40 1.59 7.89
N SER A 879 15.45 0.61 6.99
CA SER A 879 14.39 -0.39 6.83
C SER A 879 14.74 -1.61 7.68
N PHE A 880 13.87 -1.98 8.62
CA PHE A 880 14.09 -3.12 9.51
C PHE A 880 12.81 -3.93 9.65
N CYS A 881 12.84 -5.21 9.25
CA CYS A 881 11.66 -6.09 9.29
C CYS A 881 10.41 -5.45 8.62
N GLY A 882 10.62 -4.67 7.55
CA GLY A 882 9.58 -3.92 6.84
C GLY A 882 9.10 -2.62 7.50
N ALA A 883 9.66 -2.19 8.63
CA ALA A 883 9.42 -0.85 9.18
C ALA A 883 10.48 0.15 8.69
N ILE A 884 10.05 1.34 8.29
CA ILE A 884 10.93 2.46 7.98
C ILE A 884 11.13 3.29 9.25
N LEU A 885 12.39 3.40 9.66
CA LEU A 885 12.84 4.07 10.86
C LEU A 885 13.71 5.26 10.48
N HIS A 886 13.52 6.40 11.13
CA HIS A 886 14.44 7.53 11.04
C HIS A 886 14.35 8.37 12.31
N ARG A 887 15.15 9.45 12.38
CA ARG A 887 15.04 10.40 13.48
C ARG A 887 13.70 11.14 13.42
N PRO A 888 13.09 11.50 14.56
CA PRO A 888 11.86 12.30 14.57
C PRO A 888 12.11 13.64 13.87
N HIS A 889 11.47 13.85 12.72
CA HIS A 889 11.55 15.10 11.97
C HIS A 889 10.73 16.20 12.65
N HIS A 890 10.86 17.44 12.15
CA HIS A 890 10.28 18.63 12.75
C HIS A 890 8.80 18.51 13.16
N ALA A 891 7.95 17.98 12.27
CA ALA A 891 6.51 17.90 12.52
C ALA A 891 6.10 16.87 13.59
N VAL A 892 6.92 15.83 13.81
CA VAL A 892 6.75 14.92 14.95
C VAL A 892 7.08 15.67 16.24
N ARG A 893 8.21 16.39 16.27
CA ARG A 893 8.68 17.13 17.45
C ARG A 893 7.73 18.24 17.89
N GLN A 894 6.90 18.76 16.99
CA GLN A 894 5.83 19.74 17.28
C GLN A 894 4.57 19.16 17.93
N GLN A 895 4.37 17.85 17.82
CA GLN A 895 3.13 17.19 18.20
C GLN A 895 3.28 16.25 19.41
N ILE A 896 4.52 15.96 19.81
CA ILE A 896 4.81 15.17 21.02
C ILE A 896 4.95 16.06 22.24
N SER A 897 4.71 15.49 23.43
CA SER A 897 4.96 16.14 24.73
C SER A 897 6.28 15.71 25.39
N LYS A 898 6.95 14.71 24.81
CA LYS A 898 8.22 14.16 25.29
C LYS A 898 8.89 13.38 24.17
N LEU A 899 10.20 13.61 23.99
CA LEU A 899 11.03 12.78 23.13
C LEU A 899 11.41 11.49 23.89
N HIS A 900 10.94 10.34 23.40
CA HIS A 900 11.20 9.04 24.05
C HIS A 900 12.45 8.34 23.51
N SER A 901 12.77 8.53 22.22
CA SER A 901 13.91 7.98 21.51
C SER A 901 14.09 8.70 20.17
N GLU A 902 15.29 8.69 19.59
CA GLU A 902 15.54 9.13 18.21
C GLU A 902 15.26 8.02 17.17
N VAL A 903 14.70 6.88 17.57
CA VAL A 903 14.26 5.80 16.66
C VAL A 903 12.74 5.88 16.47
N TYR A 904 12.30 6.56 15.41
CA TYR A 904 10.88 6.79 15.10
C TYR A 904 10.44 5.96 13.89
N VAL A 905 9.30 5.29 14.01
CA VAL A 905 8.68 4.51 12.93
C VAL A 905 7.78 5.43 12.09
N SER A 906 8.09 5.62 10.81
CA SER A 906 7.29 6.47 9.92
C SER A 906 6.39 5.71 8.96
N ALA A 907 6.79 4.51 8.56
CA ALA A 907 6.02 3.66 7.66
C ALA A 907 6.28 2.18 7.94
N ARG A 908 5.40 1.32 7.42
CA ARG A 908 5.54 -0.14 7.44
C ARG A 908 5.07 -0.74 6.12
N THR A 909 5.70 -1.83 5.68
CA THR A 909 5.33 -2.59 4.49
C THR A 909 4.34 -3.70 4.85
N ARG A 910 3.33 -3.95 4.01
CA ARG A 910 2.41 -5.09 4.18
C ARG A 910 3.14 -6.42 4.01
N GLY A 911 2.62 -7.49 4.63
CA GLY A 911 3.27 -8.81 4.59
C GLY A 911 4.61 -8.88 5.34
N SER A 912 4.98 -7.83 6.08
CA SER A 912 6.21 -7.78 6.85
C SER A 912 6.03 -8.20 8.30
N PRO A 913 7.10 -8.63 9.01
CA PRO A 913 7.02 -8.89 10.44
C PRO A 913 6.54 -7.67 11.24
N SER A 914 6.96 -6.45 10.88
CA SER A 914 6.51 -5.24 11.58
C SER A 914 4.99 -5.06 11.49
N TYR A 915 4.39 -5.43 10.36
CA TYR A 915 2.94 -5.44 10.19
C TYR A 915 2.28 -6.53 11.07
N GLN A 916 2.80 -7.76 11.02
CA GLN A 916 2.25 -8.90 11.77
C GLN A 916 2.25 -8.74 13.28
N TYR A 917 3.33 -8.20 13.84
CA TYR A 917 3.45 -8.01 15.29
C TYR A 917 2.93 -6.64 15.75
N GLY A 918 2.36 -5.84 14.85
CA GLY A 918 1.64 -4.61 15.18
C GLY A 918 2.52 -3.40 15.47
N LEU A 919 3.79 -3.38 15.04
CA LEU A 919 4.62 -2.17 15.12
C LEU A 919 4.02 -1.11 14.18
N ALA A 920 3.36 -0.10 14.75
CA ALA A 920 2.62 0.89 13.98
C ALA A 920 3.51 2.11 13.64
N PRO A 921 3.22 2.81 12.54
CA PRO A 921 3.72 4.16 12.33
C PRO A 921 3.43 5.04 13.54
N THR A 922 4.24 6.06 13.77
CA THR A 922 4.22 6.97 14.94
C THR A 922 4.78 6.41 16.25
N ASN A 923 5.13 5.13 16.32
CA ASN A 923 5.80 4.56 17.50
C ASN A 923 7.27 5.01 17.62
N PHE A 924 7.75 5.12 18.85
CA PHE A 924 9.17 5.33 19.19
C PHE A 924 9.76 4.05 19.78
N ILE A 925 10.83 3.53 19.18
CA ILE A 925 11.53 2.35 19.70
C ILE A 925 12.57 2.80 20.73
N THR A 926 12.43 2.33 21.97
CA THR A 926 13.29 2.77 23.08
C THR A 926 14.31 1.72 23.50
N HIS A 927 13.99 0.43 23.32
CA HIS A 927 14.88 -0.66 23.70
C HIS A 927 14.74 -1.86 22.76
N VAL A 928 15.83 -2.59 22.59
CA VAL A 928 15.88 -3.89 21.90
C VAL A 928 16.50 -4.91 22.87
N ASN A 929 15.80 -6.01 23.16
CA ASN A 929 16.19 -7.03 24.14
C ASN A 929 16.57 -6.46 25.53
N GLY A 930 15.92 -5.35 25.92
CA GLY A 930 16.19 -4.65 27.18
C GLY A 930 17.41 -3.72 27.16
N LYS A 931 18.19 -3.69 26.07
CA LYS A 931 19.24 -2.69 25.86
C LYS A 931 18.61 -1.38 25.36
N PRO A 932 18.89 -0.22 25.98
CA PRO A 932 18.42 1.06 25.48
C PRO A 932 18.95 1.36 24.08
N THR A 933 18.10 1.88 23.20
CA THR A 933 18.43 2.30 21.84
C THR A 933 18.00 3.75 21.66
N PRO A 934 18.78 4.72 22.19
CA PRO A 934 18.41 6.14 22.16
C PRO A 934 18.50 6.74 20.75
N ASP A 935 19.27 6.12 19.86
CA ASP A 935 19.55 6.58 18.50
C ASP A 935 19.58 5.41 17.49
N LEU A 936 19.58 5.78 16.19
CA LEU A 936 19.56 4.82 15.08
C LEU A 936 20.83 3.96 15.03
N GLU A 937 22.00 4.51 15.39
CA GLU A 937 23.28 3.79 15.35
C GLU A 937 23.30 2.66 16.40
N THR A 938 22.89 2.98 17.63
CA THR A 938 22.77 2.01 18.73
C THR A 938 21.69 0.98 18.44
N PHE A 939 20.58 1.40 17.82
CA PHE A 939 19.54 0.48 17.33
C PHE A 939 20.12 -0.51 16.32
N LEU A 940 20.76 -0.02 15.27
CA LEU A 940 21.33 -0.82 14.19
C LEU A 940 22.37 -1.82 14.72
N ALA A 941 23.31 -1.37 15.54
CA ALA A 941 24.32 -2.23 16.17
C ALA A 941 23.68 -3.32 17.06
N THR A 942 22.56 -3.02 17.71
CA THR A 942 21.87 -3.99 18.56
C THR A 942 21.10 -5.03 17.74
N VAL A 943 20.43 -4.63 16.66
CA VAL A 943 19.62 -5.55 15.83
C VAL A 943 20.46 -6.43 14.89
N GLN A 944 21.66 -5.98 14.51
CA GLN A 944 22.62 -6.80 13.76
C GLN A 944 23.08 -8.04 14.55
N GLY A 945 23.16 -7.94 15.88
CA GLY A 945 23.51 -9.08 16.74
C GLY A 945 22.39 -10.11 16.92
N ILE A 946 21.19 -9.86 16.38
CA ILE A 946 20.04 -10.77 16.49
C ILE A 946 20.10 -11.75 15.31
N PRO A 947 20.20 -13.07 15.57
CA PRO A 947 20.16 -14.07 14.51
C PRO A 947 18.86 -14.02 13.71
N ASP A 948 18.94 -14.33 12.42
CA ASP A 948 17.75 -14.44 11.60
C ASP A 948 16.79 -15.54 12.11
N ASN A 949 15.50 -15.39 11.82
CA ASN A 949 14.44 -16.31 12.21
C ASN A 949 14.37 -16.57 13.74
N THR A 950 14.79 -15.59 14.55
CA THR A 950 14.67 -15.65 16.02
C THR A 950 13.82 -14.51 16.59
N TYR A 951 13.24 -14.76 17.76
CA TYR A 951 12.46 -13.78 18.50
C TYR A 951 13.33 -12.80 19.26
N PHE A 952 12.91 -11.55 19.24
CA PHE A 952 13.47 -10.49 20.07
C PHE A 952 12.37 -9.60 20.61
N ARG A 953 12.71 -8.85 21.65
CA ARG A 953 11.80 -7.96 22.37
C ARG A 953 12.09 -6.52 22.01
N LEU A 954 11.09 -5.81 21.50
CA LEU A 954 11.11 -4.35 21.35
C LEU A 954 10.31 -3.71 22.48
N LYS A 955 10.86 -2.66 23.10
CA LYS A 955 10.06 -1.76 23.92
C LYS A 955 9.77 -0.51 23.10
N ALA A 956 8.51 -0.29 22.79
CA ALA A 956 8.05 0.85 22.02
C ALA A 956 7.19 1.77 22.90
N VAL A 957 7.07 3.02 22.49
CA VAL A 957 6.16 4.00 23.09
C VAL A 957 5.27 4.53 21.98
N THR A 958 3.96 4.57 22.20
CA THR A 958 3.02 5.20 21.25
C THR A 958 3.22 6.71 21.19
N PHE A 959 2.65 7.33 20.17
CA PHE A 959 2.66 8.79 20.04
C PHE A 959 2.10 9.49 21.29
N ASP A 960 1.06 8.90 21.89
CA ASP A 960 0.41 9.35 23.13
C ASP A 960 1.18 8.95 24.42
N SER A 961 2.46 8.61 24.31
CA SER A 961 3.35 8.26 25.44
C SER A 961 2.94 7.01 26.22
N VAL A 962 2.26 6.05 25.59
CA VAL A 962 1.91 4.75 26.21
C VAL A 962 3.04 3.75 25.93
N PRO A 963 3.81 3.32 26.95
CA PRO A 963 4.85 2.32 26.76
C PRO A 963 4.23 0.93 26.60
N TRP A 964 4.81 0.14 25.72
CA TRP A 964 4.42 -1.24 25.50
C TRP A 964 5.59 -2.09 24.99
N VAL A 965 5.38 -3.39 24.97
CA VAL A 965 6.40 -4.37 24.59
C VAL A 965 5.85 -5.22 23.46
N ILE A 966 6.68 -5.38 22.43
CA ILE A 966 6.43 -6.22 21.27
C ILE A 966 7.44 -7.36 21.30
N THR A 967 7.00 -8.58 21.08
CA THR A 967 7.87 -9.67 20.67
C THR A 967 7.74 -9.82 19.17
N MET A 968 8.84 -9.72 18.45
CA MET A 968 8.86 -9.81 16.99
C MET A 968 9.89 -10.84 16.56
N LYS A 969 9.60 -11.55 15.48
CA LYS A 969 10.52 -12.49 14.87
C LYS A 969 11.23 -11.83 13.69
N LYS A 970 12.56 -11.96 13.63
CA LYS A 970 13.39 -11.40 12.55
C LYS A 970 13.25 -12.23 11.27
N ASN A 971 13.27 -11.57 10.11
CA ASN A 971 13.21 -12.20 8.79
C ASN A 971 14.09 -11.43 7.81
N GLU A 972 15.37 -11.80 7.71
CA GLU A 972 16.32 -11.19 6.78
C GLU A 972 16.16 -11.70 5.35
N HIS A 973 15.65 -12.92 5.16
CA HIS A 973 15.47 -13.53 3.84
C HIS A 973 14.54 -12.72 2.92
N TYR A 974 13.40 -12.26 3.45
CA TYR A 974 12.45 -11.45 2.69
C TYR A 974 12.54 -9.95 3.03
N PHE A 975 12.92 -9.59 4.27
CA PHE A 975 13.00 -8.20 4.73
C PHE A 975 14.38 -7.88 5.33
N PRO A 976 15.45 -7.90 4.51
CA PRO A 976 16.80 -7.60 4.99
C PRO A 976 16.88 -6.19 5.56
N THR A 977 17.80 -5.99 6.50
CA THR A 977 17.95 -4.67 7.13
C THR A 977 18.71 -3.76 6.17
N MET A 978 18.12 -2.63 5.79
CA MET A 978 18.73 -1.67 4.88
C MET A 978 18.93 -0.33 5.57
N GLU A 979 20.00 0.37 5.24
CA GLU A 979 20.38 1.66 5.79
C GLU A 979 20.64 2.64 4.65
N TRP A 980 20.02 3.82 4.70
CA TRP A 980 20.24 4.93 3.79
C TRP A 980 20.84 6.10 4.56
N ILE A 981 22.02 6.55 4.11
CA ILE A 981 22.77 7.65 4.73
C ILE A 981 22.97 8.73 3.68
N LYS A 982 22.65 9.98 4.02
CA LYS A 982 22.89 11.12 3.15
C LYS A 982 24.39 11.28 2.89
N ASP A 983 24.78 11.23 1.63
CA ASP A 983 26.17 11.33 1.19
C ASP A 983 26.25 12.21 -0.08
N PRO A 984 26.70 13.47 0.04
CA PRO A 984 26.82 14.37 -1.09
C PRO A 984 27.81 13.91 -2.19
N ALA A 985 28.67 12.92 -1.90
CA ALA A 985 29.59 12.35 -2.89
C ALA A 985 28.89 11.37 -3.85
N GLU A 986 27.76 10.78 -3.44
CA GLU A 986 26.97 9.90 -4.31
C GLU A 986 26.16 10.72 -5.33
N PRO A 987 26.02 10.25 -6.59
CA PRO A 987 25.23 10.96 -7.60
C PRO A 987 23.78 11.23 -7.20
N CYS A 988 23.15 10.29 -6.48
CA CYS A 988 21.80 10.43 -5.94
C CYS A 988 21.74 11.12 -4.57
N GLY A 989 22.89 11.52 -4.00
CA GLY A 989 23.00 12.20 -2.71
C GLY A 989 22.83 11.30 -1.48
N TRP A 990 22.65 9.99 -1.68
CA TRP A 990 22.41 9.01 -0.63
C TRP A 990 23.14 7.70 -0.91
N ARG A 991 23.76 7.14 0.13
CA ARG A 991 24.40 5.84 0.08
C ARG A 991 23.53 4.79 0.76
N ARG A 992 23.41 3.61 0.14
CA ARG A 992 22.69 2.45 0.67
C ARG A 992 23.64 1.37 1.16
N LYS A 993 23.33 0.77 2.32
CA LYS A 993 23.95 -0.47 2.81
C LYS A 993 22.88 -1.49 3.15
N THR A 994 23.16 -2.76 2.89
CA THR A 994 22.28 -3.88 3.25
C THR A 994 22.99 -4.83 4.20
N TYR A 995 22.31 -5.23 5.25
CA TYR A 995 22.77 -6.16 6.28
C TYR A 995 21.96 -7.45 6.18
N GLU A 996 22.65 -8.55 5.89
CA GLU A 996 22.00 -9.83 5.56
C GLU A 996 22.94 -10.99 5.90
N GLY A 997 22.44 -11.99 6.64
CA GLY A 997 23.21 -13.19 7.00
C GLY A 997 24.48 -12.87 7.80
N GLY A 998 24.46 -11.78 8.57
CA GLY A 998 25.63 -11.27 9.31
C GLY A 998 26.72 -10.62 8.44
N LYS A 999 26.47 -10.41 7.14
CA LYS A 999 27.36 -9.69 6.21
C LYS A 999 26.82 -8.30 5.91
N VAL A 1000 27.72 -7.41 5.47
CA VAL A 1000 27.39 -6.05 5.02
C VAL A 1000 27.68 -5.96 3.53
N PHE A 1001 26.69 -5.52 2.75
CA PHE A 1001 26.77 -5.26 1.33
C PHE A 1001 26.67 -3.76 1.08
N GLU A 1002 27.57 -3.19 0.28
CA GLU A 1002 27.40 -1.83 -0.22
C GLU A 1002 26.38 -1.87 -1.37
N GLY A 1003 25.26 -1.16 -1.23
CA GLY A 1003 24.12 -1.25 -2.14
C GLY A 1003 23.07 -2.29 -1.74
N GLU A 1004 22.47 -2.95 -2.73
CA GLU A 1004 21.45 -4.00 -2.53
C GLU A 1004 22.08 -5.32 -2.09
N GLY A 1005 21.47 -6.00 -1.13
CA GLY A 1005 21.80 -7.39 -0.79
C GLY A 1005 21.30 -8.38 -1.85
N PRO A 1006 21.78 -9.64 -1.83
CA PRO A 1006 21.32 -10.69 -2.73
C PRO A 1006 19.86 -11.09 -2.51
N ASP A 1007 19.41 -11.17 -1.25
CA ASP A 1007 18.03 -11.58 -0.94
C ASP A 1007 17.10 -10.36 -0.75
N GLY A 1008 15.84 -10.62 -0.42
CA GLY A 1008 14.83 -9.60 -0.12
C GLY A 1008 13.81 -9.36 -1.24
N VAL A 1009 12.56 -9.15 -0.83
CA VAL A 1009 11.49 -8.68 -1.73
C VAL A 1009 11.50 -7.16 -1.83
N LEU A 1010 10.97 -6.65 -2.93
CA LEU A 1010 10.73 -5.21 -3.06
C LEU A 1010 9.71 -4.78 -1.99
N PRO A 1011 9.95 -3.68 -1.26
CA PRO A 1011 8.97 -3.17 -0.31
C PRO A 1011 7.75 -2.67 -1.07
N VAL A 1012 6.62 -3.37 -0.93
CA VAL A 1012 5.33 -2.96 -1.51
C VAL A 1012 4.93 -1.59 -0.93
N SER A 1013 4.95 -0.55 -1.75
CA SER A 1013 4.48 0.79 -1.40
C SER A 1013 3.19 1.10 -2.14
N GLU A 1014 2.03 1.00 -1.49
CA GLU A 1014 0.78 1.50 -2.09
C GLU A 1014 0.78 3.02 -2.12
N ASP A 1015 0.55 3.62 -3.28
CA ASP A 1015 0.17 5.02 -3.37
C ASP A 1015 -1.33 5.15 -3.45
N THR A 1016 -1.88 6.00 -2.59
CA THR A 1016 -3.28 6.35 -2.61
C THR A 1016 -3.55 7.31 -3.79
N GLU A 1017 -3.87 6.76 -4.94
CA GLU A 1017 -4.64 7.46 -5.97
C GLU A 1017 -5.91 6.66 -6.28
N MET A 1018 -6.96 6.90 -5.49
CA MET A 1018 -8.30 6.69 -6.04
C MET A 1018 -8.50 7.70 -7.16
N VAL A 1019 -8.57 7.20 -8.39
CA VAL A 1019 -8.88 7.97 -9.61
C VAL A 1019 -10.14 8.80 -9.35
N GLU A 1020 -10.06 10.12 -9.55
CA GLU A 1020 -11.27 10.94 -9.70
C GLU A 1020 -11.97 10.47 -10.98
N GLU A 1021 -13.08 9.73 -10.86
CA GLU A 1021 -13.99 9.59 -11.99
C GLU A 1021 -14.32 11.00 -12.51
N PRO A 1022 -14.12 11.30 -13.81
CA PRO A 1022 -14.65 12.53 -14.38
C PRO A 1022 -16.16 12.47 -14.22
N ALA A 1023 -16.72 13.40 -13.45
CA ALA A 1023 -18.16 13.53 -13.26
C ALA A 1023 -18.85 13.45 -14.63
N ALA A 1024 -19.57 12.35 -14.87
CA ALA A 1024 -20.37 12.15 -16.06
C ALA A 1024 -21.41 13.28 -16.10
N SER A 1025 -21.20 14.25 -16.98
CA SER A 1025 -22.18 15.24 -17.34
C SER A 1025 -23.35 14.55 -18.05
N ILE A 1026 -24.51 14.53 -17.40
CA ILE A 1026 -25.81 14.35 -18.08
C ILE A 1026 -26.20 15.66 -18.77
#